data_AF-A0A182QV29-F1
#
_entry.id   AF-A0A182QV29-F1
#
_cell.length_a   1.000
_cell.length_b   1.000
_cell.length_c   1.000
_cell.angle_alpha   90.00
_cell.angle_beta   90.00
_cell.angle_gamma   90.00
#
_symmetry.space_group_name_H-M   'P 1'
#
loop_
_entity.id
_entity.type
_entity.pdbx_description
1 polymer ?
#
loop_
_entity_poly.entity_id
_entity_poly.type
_entity_poly.pdbx_seq_one_letter_code
_entity_poly.pdbx_strand_id
1 'polypeptide(L)'
;MQPVVSFCALLAIWPALVAFGQLKHSRVCTELGCLQGTSMTDANYLKFDAFLGIPFAKPPVGKLRFKKPLPVEPWTEDYNATESKPSCMQKSFLLPNQPVVGDENCLFLNVYRPKGTNTTNPLPVMVFVHGGGYFYGSADPQYYGPEHILATRKVILVTIQYRLGVFGFLATGDAHATGNYGMLDQVLALKWVAAHIGSFGGDPRSVTLFGQSAGAASVQLHMISPLSRGLFQRAIIMSGSALSVWSLPIEDPLALARKQAKLLGVSEADELTTAELVDVLQYLDAKVLTASMPHLRTWFEHPIVMYRPTVQGQEVPAEERFLPDDPRKLWSEGQYADVPIMLGTVPNEGAVASLPILHNATILKQLNSDIEQLLPHVLAVKGTSWSRQQLKGRYFPEAPENRWINENNSEQFTKMMSDGLIIYPTVRSLLAYTASNSSACRRTTLYSFEFTGRNSYSKFYTSTDGDYGVCHSDDLPYLFRITDLFEDFALDSPEHEMSTVWTDFLVDFATAGSEDRPTSPSSCDERIKRVTFRNAASRPDGAPSPSAVSVSRDVGLSRELLEMHDFWDTLYSDGCLRGILMQNSVGESYPAFWGIPFAKPPLGKLRFANPQPNEPWEGKYDASKAKDACIQKVALVPTAPMFGVEDCLYLNVFTPTLKRTVDGPLPVLVYIHGGGYLYGSAQPEQRDPARFMTSRRVIVVTFQYRLSVFGFFSTGDRSASGNFGMKDQVMALRWVKRNIRAFGGDPRRVTIFGESAGGACTQFHLISPLSRGLFQRAITMSGSALSTWSVPIEDPLALARAQAQVVGIPGADVMPTAELVAKMREVNAIELTKSIEALKLWDIHPITLYHPVVEPTDEPEPFLTEDPRQAWRRGAYASVPWMTGSIPTDGSIVTQTIYRNSSLVADLNSRFVQLLPLILRTPITRDKLSSLRNRFFKNTPLSKWVTKDNYDELTQLMSEAWFLYPMVRSVKQHLTNRKPTPTSVYQFRFRGRYSFSKLFTGTDLPYGLSHPDEMIYLFRMALFFPDFPPGSPEAEMCQRWVKFFIDFATQEQIEHEGTCHGRECEIVTFTNTNNTYFPVSMKLVPGLDEDMYSFWRGIYEDGI
;
A
#
# COMPACT_ATOMS: atom_id res chain seq x y z
N MET A 1 -30.74 54.95 -65.91
CA MET A 1 -29.60 55.27 -66.80
C MET A 1 -29.19 53.97 -67.52
N GLN A 2 -28.45 54.08 -68.63
CA GLN A 2 -28.17 53.02 -69.62
C GLN A 2 -26.64 52.79 -69.77
N PRO A 3 -26.14 51.79 -70.54
CA PRO A 3 -26.82 50.79 -71.40
C PRO A 3 -26.63 49.34 -70.83
N VAL A 4 -26.66 48.17 -71.52
CA VAL A 4 -26.62 47.83 -72.96
C VAL A 4 -27.47 46.57 -73.35
N VAL A 5 -26.88 45.48 -73.87
CA VAL A 5 -27.50 44.39 -74.68
C VAL A 5 -26.94 43.04 -74.17
N SER A 6 -27.65 41.91 -73.99
CA SER A 6 -28.87 41.28 -74.58
C SER A 6 -28.57 40.16 -75.61
N PHE A 7 -29.57 39.29 -75.86
CA PHE A 7 -29.67 38.13 -76.78
C PHE A 7 -29.27 36.69 -76.34
N CYS A 8 -30.28 35.81 -76.30
CA CYS A 8 -30.50 34.53 -77.02
C CYS A 8 -29.37 33.48 -77.22
N ALA A 9 -29.65 32.16 -77.37
CA ALA A 9 -30.83 31.33 -77.07
C ALA A 9 -30.49 29.82 -77.23
N LEU A 10 -31.32 28.94 -76.64
CA LEU A 10 -31.59 27.52 -76.97
C LEU A 10 -30.56 26.67 -77.78
N LEU A 11 -30.17 25.51 -77.23
CA LEU A 11 -30.49 24.20 -77.86
C LEU A 11 -30.24 22.98 -76.94
N ALA A 12 -31.15 21.99 -77.05
CA ALA A 12 -31.05 20.56 -76.69
C ALA A 12 -30.27 20.12 -75.41
N ILE A 13 -31.02 19.71 -74.37
CA ILE A 13 -30.56 18.74 -73.36
C ILE A 13 -31.09 17.35 -73.75
N TRP A 14 -30.20 16.35 -73.82
CA TRP A 14 -30.57 14.94 -73.99
C TRP A 14 -30.38 14.22 -72.64
N PRO A 15 -31.36 13.44 -72.13
CA PRO A 15 -31.23 12.79 -70.83
C PRO A 15 -30.39 11.51 -70.94
N ALA A 16 -29.08 11.63 -70.75
CA ALA A 16 -28.23 10.48 -70.50
C ALA A 16 -28.57 9.90 -69.12
N LEU A 17 -29.26 8.76 -69.09
CA LEU A 17 -29.54 7.96 -67.90
C LEU A 17 -28.25 7.32 -67.37
N VAL A 18 -27.37 8.12 -66.78
CA VAL A 18 -26.30 7.63 -65.91
C VAL A 18 -26.96 7.10 -64.65
N ALA A 19 -27.11 5.79 -64.56
CA ALA A 19 -27.53 5.13 -63.34
C ALA A 19 -26.45 5.41 -62.27
N PHE A 20 -26.78 6.28 -61.30
CA PHE A 20 -26.02 6.41 -60.07
C PHE A 20 -26.10 5.07 -59.31
N GLY A 21 -25.14 4.19 -59.58
CA GLY A 21 -24.94 2.98 -58.80
C GLY A 21 -24.66 3.40 -57.36
N GLN A 22 -25.64 3.21 -56.48
CA GLN A 22 -25.50 3.55 -55.07
C GLN A 22 -24.23 2.89 -54.52
N LEU A 23 -23.32 3.71 -53.98
CA LEU A 23 -22.15 3.22 -53.25
C LEU A 23 -22.66 2.33 -52.11
N LYS A 24 -22.46 1.02 -52.27
CA LYS A 24 -23.10 0.02 -51.41
C LYS A 24 -22.35 -0.06 -50.09
N HIS A 25 -22.69 0.86 -49.19
CA HIS A 25 -22.13 0.98 -47.84
C HIS A 25 -22.18 -0.36 -47.11
N SER A 26 -21.15 -0.63 -46.32
CA SER A 26 -21.03 -1.89 -45.58
C SER A 26 -21.96 -1.85 -44.38
N ARG A 27 -22.97 -2.72 -44.36
CA ARG A 27 -23.98 -2.78 -43.29
C ARG A 27 -23.75 -4.00 -42.39
N VAL A 28 -23.74 -3.80 -41.09
CA VAL A 28 -23.65 -4.84 -40.04
C VAL A 28 -24.72 -4.56 -38.99
N CYS A 29 -25.31 -5.60 -38.39
CA CYS A 29 -26.28 -5.43 -37.31
C CYS A 29 -25.88 -6.23 -36.07
N THR A 30 -26.05 -5.63 -34.90
CA THR A 30 -25.85 -6.21 -33.57
C THR A 30 -27.18 -6.16 -32.80
N GLU A 31 -27.19 -6.61 -31.55
CA GLU A 31 -28.34 -6.45 -30.65
C GLU A 31 -28.65 -4.98 -30.31
N LEU A 32 -27.68 -4.07 -30.52
CA LEU A 32 -27.87 -2.62 -30.37
C LEU A 32 -28.52 -1.97 -31.60
N GLY A 33 -28.70 -2.68 -32.72
CA GLY A 33 -29.21 -2.14 -33.97
C GLY A 33 -28.23 -2.28 -35.13
N CYS A 34 -28.50 -1.58 -36.23
CA CYS A 34 -27.69 -1.68 -37.46
C CYS A 34 -26.74 -0.49 -37.62
N LEU A 35 -25.60 -0.74 -38.28
CA LEU A 35 -24.48 0.17 -38.48
C LEU A 35 -24.16 0.30 -39.96
N GLN A 36 -24.01 1.54 -40.43
CA GLN A 36 -23.56 1.87 -41.78
C GLN A 36 -22.07 2.27 -41.75
N GLY A 37 -21.20 1.42 -42.27
CA GLY A 37 -19.76 1.66 -42.40
C GLY A 37 -19.31 2.14 -43.78
N THR A 38 -18.03 2.47 -43.87
CA THR A 38 -17.33 2.90 -45.10
C THR A 38 -16.34 1.83 -45.60
N SER A 39 -15.64 2.09 -46.72
CA SER A 39 -14.66 1.16 -47.28
C SER A 39 -13.32 1.84 -47.64
N MET A 40 -12.38 1.68 -46.72
CA MET A 40 -11.00 2.16 -46.82
C MET A 40 -10.13 1.19 -47.64
N THR A 41 -8.87 1.58 -47.88
CA THR A 41 -7.88 0.86 -48.69
C THR A 41 -6.67 0.53 -47.81
N ASP A 42 -6.17 -0.70 -47.83
CA ASP A 42 -4.99 -1.12 -47.06
C ASP A 42 -3.66 -0.80 -47.77
N ALA A 43 -2.53 -1.09 -47.10
CA ALA A 43 -1.18 -0.83 -47.62
C ALA A 43 -0.85 -1.58 -48.93
N ASN A 44 -1.64 -2.61 -49.29
CA ASN A 44 -1.53 -3.37 -50.54
C ASN A 44 -2.57 -2.95 -51.60
N TYR A 45 -3.19 -1.78 -51.42
CA TYR A 45 -4.26 -1.24 -52.27
C TYR A 45 -5.55 -2.07 -52.31
N LEU A 46 -5.73 -3.05 -51.42
CA LEU A 46 -6.95 -3.85 -51.34
C LEU A 46 -7.99 -3.14 -50.46
N LYS A 47 -9.28 -3.44 -50.71
CA LYS A 47 -10.38 -2.84 -49.94
C LYS A 47 -10.66 -3.62 -48.64
N PHE A 48 -10.94 -2.87 -47.58
CA PHE A 48 -11.46 -3.36 -46.31
C PHE A 48 -12.74 -2.59 -45.89
N ASP A 49 -13.42 -3.07 -44.85
CA ASP A 49 -14.56 -2.39 -44.21
C ASP A 49 -14.08 -1.65 -42.97
N ALA A 50 -14.54 -0.40 -42.80
CA ALA A 50 -14.31 0.39 -41.60
C ALA A 50 -15.64 0.89 -41.01
N PHE A 51 -15.83 0.69 -39.72
CA PHE A 51 -16.95 1.20 -38.94
C PHE A 51 -16.38 2.12 -37.87
N LEU A 52 -16.50 3.42 -38.09
CA LEU A 52 -15.89 4.46 -37.27
C LEU A 52 -16.90 5.06 -36.30
N GLY A 53 -16.48 5.39 -35.09
CA GLY A 53 -17.29 6.17 -34.16
C GLY A 53 -18.48 5.42 -33.56
N ILE A 54 -18.38 4.10 -33.35
CA ILE A 54 -19.45 3.31 -32.74
C ILE A 54 -19.51 3.63 -31.24
N PRO A 55 -20.65 4.10 -30.68
CA PRO A 55 -20.76 4.32 -29.25
C PRO A 55 -20.82 2.98 -28.51
N PHE A 56 -20.02 2.83 -27.46
CA PHE A 56 -20.11 1.68 -26.55
C PHE A 56 -20.70 2.05 -25.18
N ALA A 57 -20.74 3.34 -24.85
CA ALA A 57 -21.24 3.88 -23.60
C ALA A 57 -22.17 5.09 -23.81
N LYS A 58 -22.91 5.46 -22.77
CA LYS A 58 -23.59 6.76 -22.69
C LYS A 58 -22.55 7.87 -22.51
N PRO A 59 -22.80 9.10 -23.01
CA PRO A 59 -21.88 10.23 -22.85
C PRO A 59 -21.57 10.48 -21.36
N PRO A 60 -20.31 10.46 -20.91
CA PRO A 60 -19.94 10.65 -19.51
C PRO A 60 -19.92 12.13 -19.13
N VAL A 61 -21.04 12.82 -19.35
CA VAL A 61 -21.21 14.27 -19.13
C VAL A 61 -21.97 14.58 -17.83
N GLY A 62 -21.70 15.75 -17.24
CA GLY A 62 -22.41 16.21 -16.03
C GLY A 62 -22.35 15.18 -14.90
N LYS A 63 -23.51 14.67 -14.45
CA LYS A 63 -23.62 13.66 -13.38
C LYS A 63 -22.98 12.30 -13.68
N LEU A 64 -22.55 12.04 -14.93
CA LEU A 64 -21.80 10.84 -15.31
C LEU A 64 -20.28 11.06 -15.40
N ARG A 65 -19.81 12.32 -15.30
CA ARG A 65 -18.40 12.73 -15.47
C ARG A 65 -17.44 11.92 -14.58
N PHE A 66 -17.77 11.80 -13.30
CA PHE A 66 -16.99 11.08 -12.29
C PHE A 66 -17.75 9.86 -11.74
N LYS A 67 -18.25 9.01 -12.65
CA LYS A 67 -18.92 7.74 -12.35
C LYS A 67 -18.51 6.63 -13.35
N LYS A 68 -18.76 5.37 -12.99
CA LYS A 68 -18.65 4.24 -13.93
C LYS A 68 -19.43 4.52 -15.21
N PRO A 69 -18.89 4.14 -16.39
CA PRO A 69 -19.63 4.28 -17.63
C PRO A 69 -20.84 3.35 -17.64
N LEU A 70 -21.89 3.77 -18.35
CA LEU A 70 -23.11 2.98 -18.56
C LEU A 70 -23.15 2.54 -20.02
N PRO A 71 -23.59 1.31 -20.34
CA PRO A 71 -23.74 0.86 -21.73
C PRO A 71 -24.70 1.76 -22.52
N VAL A 72 -24.44 1.91 -23.81
CA VAL A 72 -25.34 2.60 -24.74
C VAL A 72 -26.68 1.83 -24.86
N GLU A 73 -27.77 2.55 -25.14
CA GLU A 73 -29.06 1.93 -25.46
C GLU A 73 -29.12 1.50 -26.93
N PRO A 74 -29.93 0.49 -27.31
CA PRO A 74 -30.18 0.15 -28.71
C PRO A 74 -30.82 1.30 -29.51
N TRP A 75 -30.48 1.37 -30.80
CA TRP A 75 -30.98 2.34 -31.77
C TRP A 75 -31.84 1.68 -32.86
N THR A 76 -32.88 2.39 -33.32
CA THR A 76 -33.88 1.84 -34.27
C THR A 76 -33.60 2.12 -35.74
N GLU A 77 -32.84 3.18 -36.04
CA GLU A 77 -32.43 3.55 -37.40
C GLU A 77 -30.96 3.18 -37.62
N ASP A 78 -30.51 3.05 -38.88
CA ASP A 78 -29.12 2.70 -39.18
C ASP A 78 -28.16 3.78 -38.65
N TYR A 79 -27.36 3.46 -37.63
CA TYR A 79 -26.39 4.39 -37.06
C TYR A 79 -25.24 4.62 -38.04
N ASN A 80 -24.97 5.90 -38.35
CA ASN A 80 -23.91 6.27 -39.27
C ASN A 80 -22.52 6.16 -38.62
N ALA A 81 -21.79 5.12 -39.03
CA ALA A 81 -20.43 4.80 -38.62
C ALA A 81 -19.41 4.96 -39.78
N THR A 82 -19.60 5.96 -40.67
CA THR A 82 -18.64 6.26 -41.76
C THR A 82 -17.52 7.22 -41.37
N GLU A 83 -17.60 7.86 -40.19
CA GLU A 83 -16.75 8.98 -39.78
C GLU A 83 -16.26 8.83 -38.33
N SER A 84 -15.02 9.25 -38.07
CA SER A 84 -14.43 9.29 -36.74
C SER A 84 -15.17 10.27 -35.81
N LYS A 85 -14.89 10.20 -34.51
CA LYS A 85 -15.50 11.05 -33.46
C LYS A 85 -14.40 11.72 -32.62
N PRO A 86 -14.66 12.89 -32.02
CA PRO A 86 -13.67 13.61 -31.23
C PRO A 86 -13.00 12.75 -30.15
N SER A 87 -11.70 12.94 -29.97
CA SER A 87 -10.93 12.39 -28.86
C SER A 87 -11.51 12.82 -27.51
N CYS A 88 -11.27 12.06 -26.45
CA CYS A 88 -11.66 12.49 -25.10
C CYS A 88 -10.95 13.78 -24.68
N MET A 89 -11.63 14.62 -23.88
CA MET A 89 -11.14 15.89 -23.35
C MET A 89 -9.73 15.78 -22.77
N GLN A 90 -8.77 16.47 -23.39
CA GLN A 90 -7.34 16.27 -23.16
C GLN A 90 -6.49 17.48 -23.54
N LYS A 91 -5.21 17.43 -23.13
CA LYS A 91 -4.16 18.28 -23.68
C LYS A 91 -2.84 17.52 -23.57
N SER A 92 -2.08 17.46 -24.67
CA SER A 92 -0.70 16.97 -24.59
C SER A 92 0.16 18.02 -23.89
N PHE A 93 0.99 17.56 -22.94
CA PHE A 93 1.94 18.40 -22.21
C PHE A 93 3.39 18.09 -22.60
N LEU A 94 3.65 16.94 -23.22
CA LEU A 94 4.97 16.54 -23.72
C LEU A 94 5.43 17.40 -24.90
N LEU A 95 4.49 18.07 -25.58
CA LEU A 95 4.73 18.89 -26.75
C LEU A 95 4.46 20.37 -26.42
N PRO A 96 5.30 21.31 -26.89
CA PRO A 96 5.12 22.73 -26.58
C PRO A 96 3.82 23.29 -27.16
N ASN A 97 3.25 24.27 -26.45
CA ASN A 97 2.14 25.13 -26.88
C ASN A 97 0.83 24.43 -27.32
N GLN A 98 0.63 23.15 -27.00
CA GLN A 98 -0.59 22.45 -27.42
C GLN A 98 -1.87 23.01 -26.79
N PRO A 99 -2.97 23.12 -27.58
CA PRO A 99 -4.28 23.53 -27.08
C PRO A 99 -4.95 22.42 -26.26
N VAL A 100 -6.01 22.79 -25.54
CA VAL A 100 -6.97 21.80 -25.01
C VAL A 100 -7.89 21.37 -26.16
N VAL A 101 -8.04 20.05 -26.34
CA VAL A 101 -8.79 19.44 -27.46
C VAL A 101 -9.70 18.31 -26.96
N GLY A 102 -10.61 17.87 -27.83
CA GLY A 102 -11.54 16.79 -27.55
C GLY A 102 -12.87 17.24 -26.90
N ASP A 103 -13.69 16.25 -26.60
CA ASP A 103 -15.03 16.38 -26.00
C ASP A 103 -15.17 15.46 -24.77
N GLU A 104 -16.16 15.68 -23.92
CA GLU A 104 -16.54 14.72 -22.88
C GLU A 104 -17.38 13.57 -23.46
N ASN A 105 -18.20 13.85 -24.49
CA ASN A 105 -18.91 12.84 -25.26
C ASN A 105 -17.94 12.16 -26.25
N CYS A 106 -17.13 11.24 -25.74
CA CYS A 106 -15.99 10.65 -26.48
C CYS A 106 -15.91 9.11 -26.44
N LEU A 107 -16.82 8.41 -25.76
CA LEU A 107 -16.72 6.95 -25.54
C LEU A 107 -17.18 6.13 -26.74
N PHE A 108 -16.35 6.19 -27.78
CA PHE A 108 -16.51 5.50 -29.05
C PHE A 108 -15.40 4.49 -29.31
N LEU A 109 -15.66 3.53 -30.19
CA LEU A 109 -14.67 2.60 -30.74
C LEU A 109 -14.81 2.49 -32.26
N ASN A 110 -13.72 2.08 -32.91
CA ASN A 110 -13.66 1.83 -34.34
C ASN A 110 -13.43 0.34 -34.58
N VAL A 111 -14.09 -0.25 -35.60
CA VAL A 111 -13.91 -1.66 -35.99
C VAL A 111 -13.51 -1.75 -37.46
N TYR A 112 -12.42 -2.47 -37.74
CA TYR A 112 -11.84 -2.65 -39.06
C TYR A 112 -11.74 -4.13 -39.41
N ARG A 113 -12.26 -4.54 -40.58
CA ARG A 113 -12.20 -5.94 -41.04
C ARG A 113 -11.92 -6.07 -42.55
N PRO A 114 -11.25 -7.14 -43.02
CA PRO A 114 -11.07 -7.37 -44.45
C PRO A 114 -12.40 -7.49 -45.23
N LYS A 115 -12.44 -7.05 -46.49
CA LYS A 115 -13.58 -7.38 -47.38
C LYS A 115 -13.67 -8.90 -47.56
N GLY A 116 -14.88 -9.43 -47.36
CA GLY A 116 -15.18 -10.86 -47.50
C GLY A 116 -15.28 -11.65 -46.20
N THR A 117 -14.91 -11.06 -45.05
CA THR A 117 -15.08 -11.68 -43.73
C THR A 117 -16.55 -12.04 -43.48
N ASN A 118 -16.80 -13.24 -42.98
CA ASN A 118 -18.13 -13.79 -42.72
C ASN A 118 -18.23 -14.39 -41.31
N THR A 119 -19.44 -14.69 -40.87
CA THR A 119 -19.71 -15.21 -39.51
C THR A 119 -19.45 -16.71 -39.36
N THR A 120 -19.27 -17.46 -40.45
CA THR A 120 -18.98 -18.91 -40.42
C THR A 120 -17.51 -19.24 -40.15
N ASN A 121 -16.59 -18.38 -40.62
CA ASN A 121 -15.15 -18.51 -40.38
C ASN A 121 -14.64 -17.23 -39.67
N PRO A 122 -14.90 -17.08 -38.36
CA PRO A 122 -14.58 -15.86 -37.63
C PRO A 122 -13.06 -15.67 -37.46
N LEU A 123 -12.60 -14.42 -37.60
CA LEU A 123 -11.18 -14.07 -37.47
C LEU A 123 -10.80 -13.75 -36.01
N PRO A 124 -9.55 -14.00 -35.58
CA PRO A 124 -9.03 -13.47 -34.32
C PRO A 124 -9.12 -11.94 -34.27
N VAL A 125 -9.32 -11.40 -33.06
CA VAL A 125 -9.57 -9.98 -32.82
C VAL A 125 -8.40 -9.37 -32.07
N MET A 126 -7.91 -8.22 -32.53
CA MET A 126 -6.92 -7.41 -31.83
C MET A 126 -7.59 -6.12 -31.33
N VAL A 127 -7.49 -5.84 -30.02
CA VAL A 127 -8.09 -4.64 -29.40
C VAL A 127 -6.98 -3.74 -28.89
N PHE A 128 -6.86 -2.55 -29.49
CA PHE A 128 -5.80 -1.58 -29.20
C PHE A 128 -6.23 -0.54 -28.16
N VAL A 129 -5.42 -0.40 -27.11
CA VAL A 129 -5.47 0.69 -26.14
C VAL A 129 -4.33 1.67 -26.45
N HIS A 130 -4.68 2.92 -26.76
CA HIS A 130 -3.69 3.94 -27.11
C HIS A 130 -2.81 4.35 -25.92
N GLY A 131 -1.62 4.90 -26.23
CA GLY A 131 -0.69 5.45 -25.25
C GLY A 131 -1.07 6.86 -24.78
N GLY A 132 -0.06 7.67 -24.46
CA GLY A 132 -0.24 9.09 -24.11
C GLY A 132 -0.35 9.41 -22.62
N GLY A 133 0.35 8.64 -21.77
CA GLY A 133 0.54 8.98 -20.35
C GLY A 133 -0.73 9.09 -19.51
N TYR A 134 -1.85 8.49 -19.94
CA TYR A 134 -3.20 8.68 -19.37
C TYR A 134 -3.77 10.11 -19.47
N PHE A 135 -3.13 11.07 -20.14
CA PHE A 135 -3.61 12.47 -20.25
C PHE A 135 -3.80 12.99 -21.68
N TYR A 136 -3.34 12.27 -22.70
CA TYR A 136 -3.67 12.52 -24.12
C TYR A 136 -3.74 11.19 -24.91
N GLY A 137 -4.15 11.23 -26.17
CA GLY A 137 -4.27 10.06 -27.06
C GLY A 137 -5.66 9.96 -27.71
N SER A 138 -5.81 9.09 -28.70
CA SER A 138 -7.08 8.90 -29.42
C SER A 138 -7.17 7.54 -30.10
N ALA A 139 -8.36 7.14 -30.52
CA ALA A 139 -8.62 5.97 -31.38
C ALA A 139 -8.70 6.31 -32.88
N ASP A 140 -8.56 7.58 -33.25
CA ASP A 140 -8.76 8.12 -34.60
C ASP A 140 -7.80 7.51 -35.65
N PRO A 141 -8.26 7.14 -36.86
CA PRO A 141 -7.42 6.58 -37.91
C PRO A 141 -6.29 7.50 -38.41
N GLN A 142 -6.29 8.80 -38.11
CA GLN A 142 -5.16 9.70 -38.43
C GLN A 142 -3.94 9.48 -37.50
N TYR A 143 -4.17 8.96 -36.29
CA TYR A 143 -3.11 8.57 -35.35
C TYR A 143 -2.82 7.07 -35.35
N TYR A 144 -3.84 6.25 -35.62
CA TYR A 144 -3.76 4.79 -35.56
C TYR A 144 -4.41 4.14 -36.79
N GLY A 145 -3.93 4.53 -37.98
CA GLY A 145 -4.41 4.04 -39.27
C GLY A 145 -4.22 2.52 -39.41
N PRO A 146 -5.28 1.76 -39.71
CA PRO A 146 -5.28 0.29 -39.68
C PRO A 146 -4.56 -0.37 -40.87
N GLU A 147 -4.06 0.39 -41.84
CA GLU A 147 -3.69 -0.08 -43.18
C GLU A 147 -2.66 -1.21 -43.22
N HIS A 148 -1.67 -1.23 -42.31
CA HIS A 148 -0.67 -2.32 -42.27
C HIS A 148 -1.26 -3.61 -41.69
N ILE A 149 -1.94 -3.53 -40.52
CA ILE A 149 -2.58 -4.67 -39.86
C ILE A 149 -3.62 -5.33 -40.79
N LEU A 150 -4.42 -4.52 -41.49
CA LEU A 150 -5.49 -5.02 -42.36
C LEU A 150 -4.96 -5.63 -43.67
N ALA A 151 -3.78 -5.19 -44.15
CA ALA A 151 -3.12 -5.77 -45.32
C ALA A 151 -2.71 -7.25 -45.11
N THR A 152 -2.52 -7.70 -43.86
CA THR A 152 -2.31 -9.13 -43.54
C THR A 152 -3.55 -9.98 -43.84
N ARG A 153 -4.75 -9.38 -43.77
CA ARG A 153 -6.07 -10.00 -43.90
C ARG A 153 -6.37 -11.13 -42.89
N LYS A 154 -5.53 -11.32 -41.86
CA LYS A 154 -5.62 -12.41 -40.86
C LYS A 154 -6.55 -12.11 -39.68
N VAL A 155 -6.84 -10.83 -39.38
CA VAL A 155 -7.48 -10.38 -38.12
C VAL A 155 -8.56 -9.31 -38.33
N ILE A 156 -9.38 -9.10 -37.30
CA ILE A 156 -10.16 -7.86 -37.09
C ILE A 156 -9.44 -6.98 -36.09
N LEU A 157 -9.36 -5.67 -36.36
CA LEU A 157 -8.79 -4.67 -35.44
C LEU A 157 -9.92 -3.83 -34.83
N VAL A 158 -9.81 -3.55 -33.53
CA VAL A 158 -10.65 -2.60 -32.80
C VAL A 158 -9.74 -1.57 -32.14
N THR A 159 -10.03 -0.28 -32.29
CA THR A 159 -9.37 0.81 -31.52
C THR A 159 -10.40 1.49 -30.62
N ILE A 160 -10.05 1.79 -29.37
CA ILE A 160 -11.00 2.26 -28.34
C ILE A 160 -10.59 3.61 -27.74
N GLN A 161 -11.57 4.49 -27.51
CA GLN A 161 -11.40 5.71 -26.69
C GLN A 161 -11.66 5.39 -25.20
N TYR A 162 -11.01 6.12 -24.29
CA TYR A 162 -11.30 6.09 -22.86
C TYR A 162 -11.04 7.45 -22.21
N ARG A 163 -11.67 7.75 -21.06
CA ARG A 163 -11.47 9.04 -20.37
C ARG A 163 -10.04 9.20 -19.86
N LEU A 164 -9.53 10.42 -19.98
CA LEU A 164 -8.14 10.80 -19.69
C LEU A 164 -8.06 11.84 -18.56
N GLY A 165 -6.87 11.99 -17.98
CA GLY A 165 -6.56 12.97 -16.93
C GLY A 165 -7.51 12.87 -15.73
N VAL A 166 -7.98 14.02 -15.26
CA VAL A 166 -8.96 14.11 -14.16
C VAL A 166 -10.26 13.34 -14.45
N PHE A 167 -10.75 13.32 -15.70
CA PHE A 167 -11.98 12.59 -16.07
C PHE A 167 -11.80 11.08 -16.02
N GLY A 168 -10.61 10.58 -16.32
CA GLY A 168 -10.29 9.15 -16.26
C GLY A 168 -10.01 8.66 -14.84
N PHE A 169 -9.48 9.51 -13.96
CA PHE A 169 -8.75 9.03 -12.78
C PHE A 169 -8.92 9.87 -11.50
N LEU A 170 -9.86 10.83 -11.43
CA LEU A 170 -10.18 11.53 -10.18
C LEU A 170 -10.65 10.54 -9.10
N ALA A 171 -9.97 10.53 -7.95
CA ALA A 171 -10.31 9.72 -6.79
C ALA A 171 -10.20 10.55 -5.50
N THR A 172 -11.08 10.28 -4.53
CA THR A 172 -11.09 10.90 -3.19
C THR A 172 -10.63 9.96 -2.08
N GLY A 173 -10.29 8.71 -2.41
CA GLY A 173 -9.98 7.67 -1.42
C GLY A 173 -11.23 7.04 -0.76
N ASP A 174 -12.43 7.33 -1.29
CA ASP A 174 -13.71 6.85 -0.79
C ASP A 174 -14.73 6.62 -1.93
N ALA A 175 -16.00 6.46 -1.58
CA ALA A 175 -17.09 6.18 -2.53
C ALA A 175 -17.60 7.42 -3.30
N HIS A 176 -17.14 8.64 -2.99
CA HIS A 176 -17.63 9.86 -3.66
C HIS A 176 -17.00 10.04 -5.04
N ALA A 177 -15.68 9.85 -5.14
CA ALA A 177 -14.99 9.56 -6.39
C ALA A 177 -14.06 8.34 -6.24
N THR A 178 -14.42 7.24 -6.90
CA THR A 178 -13.77 5.94 -6.76
C THR A 178 -12.53 5.75 -7.65
N GLY A 179 -12.18 6.72 -8.49
CA GLY A 179 -11.11 6.60 -9.47
C GLY A 179 -11.39 5.58 -10.59
N ASN A 180 -10.35 5.35 -11.40
CA ASN A 180 -10.28 4.32 -12.45
C ASN A 180 -11.37 4.37 -13.54
N TYR A 181 -12.09 5.48 -13.70
CA TYR A 181 -13.14 5.61 -14.72
C TYR A 181 -12.64 5.31 -16.15
N GLY A 182 -11.46 5.77 -16.53
CA GLY A 182 -10.84 5.46 -17.83
C GLY A 182 -10.54 3.97 -18.01
N MET A 183 -10.23 3.24 -16.94
CA MET A 183 -10.08 1.78 -16.99
C MET A 183 -11.44 1.07 -17.04
N LEU A 184 -12.47 1.61 -16.37
CA LEU A 184 -13.84 1.10 -16.47
C LEU A 184 -14.44 1.34 -17.87
N ASP A 185 -14.04 2.42 -18.57
CA ASP A 185 -14.36 2.65 -19.98
C ASP A 185 -13.76 1.54 -20.85
N GLN A 186 -12.47 1.22 -20.66
CA GLN A 186 -11.82 0.11 -21.36
C GLN A 186 -12.46 -1.25 -21.03
N VAL A 187 -12.86 -1.50 -19.78
CA VAL A 187 -13.63 -2.71 -19.39
C VAL A 187 -14.98 -2.78 -20.13
N LEU A 188 -15.68 -1.66 -20.30
CA LEU A 188 -16.96 -1.64 -21.01
C LEU A 188 -16.78 -1.83 -22.51
N ALA A 189 -15.74 -1.25 -23.12
CA ALA A 189 -15.38 -1.50 -24.51
C ALA A 189 -15.00 -2.99 -24.76
N LEU A 190 -14.25 -3.61 -23.85
CA LEU A 190 -13.95 -5.05 -23.92
C LEU A 190 -15.21 -5.93 -23.78
N LYS A 191 -16.17 -5.54 -22.94
CA LYS A 191 -17.49 -6.21 -22.86
C LYS A 191 -18.31 -6.02 -24.14
N TRP A 192 -18.26 -4.84 -24.77
CA TRP A 192 -18.88 -4.58 -26.07
C TRP A 192 -18.27 -5.49 -27.16
N VAL A 193 -16.94 -5.63 -27.20
CA VAL A 193 -16.25 -6.54 -28.13
C VAL A 193 -16.70 -7.97 -27.91
N ALA A 194 -16.69 -8.46 -26.66
CA ALA A 194 -17.11 -9.82 -26.33
C ALA A 194 -18.58 -10.11 -26.71
N ALA A 195 -19.47 -9.13 -26.61
CA ALA A 195 -20.89 -9.27 -26.95
C ALA A 195 -21.21 -9.12 -28.44
N HIS A 196 -20.45 -8.31 -29.19
CA HIS A 196 -20.89 -7.83 -30.51
C HIS A 196 -19.92 -8.06 -31.67
N ILE A 197 -18.64 -8.40 -31.43
CA ILE A 197 -17.66 -8.58 -32.52
C ILE A 197 -18.00 -9.76 -33.47
N GLY A 198 -18.80 -10.72 -32.98
CA GLY A 198 -19.34 -11.82 -33.79
C GLY A 198 -20.12 -11.35 -35.03
N SER A 199 -20.91 -10.27 -34.92
CA SER A 199 -21.63 -9.69 -36.06
C SER A 199 -20.72 -9.12 -37.15
N PHE A 200 -19.49 -8.75 -36.79
CA PHE A 200 -18.47 -8.28 -37.73
C PHE A 200 -17.69 -9.46 -38.36
N GLY A 201 -17.82 -10.67 -37.80
CA GLY A 201 -17.08 -11.88 -38.18
C GLY A 201 -15.77 -12.06 -37.42
N GLY A 202 -15.70 -11.61 -36.16
CA GLY A 202 -14.59 -11.90 -35.25
C GLY A 202 -14.93 -12.99 -34.23
N ASP A 203 -13.96 -13.74 -33.72
CA ASP A 203 -14.16 -14.71 -32.63
C ASP A 203 -13.95 -14.03 -31.27
N PRO A 204 -15.00 -13.81 -30.46
CA PRO A 204 -14.87 -13.22 -29.11
C PRO A 204 -14.09 -14.09 -28.11
N ARG A 205 -13.69 -15.32 -28.50
CA ARG A 205 -12.86 -16.24 -27.72
C ARG A 205 -11.40 -16.26 -28.16
N SER A 206 -11.02 -15.47 -29.16
CA SER A 206 -9.63 -15.27 -29.59
C SER A 206 -9.30 -13.78 -29.72
N VAL A 207 -9.55 -13.06 -28.62
CA VAL A 207 -9.24 -11.64 -28.44
C VAL A 207 -7.81 -11.49 -27.89
N THR A 208 -7.03 -10.64 -28.55
CA THR A 208 -5.69 -10.21 -28.14
C THR A 208 -5.76 -8.75 -27.74
N LEU A 209 -5.54 -8.46 -26.46
CA LEU A 209 -5.50 -7.10 -25.94
C LEU A 209 -4.08 -6.54 -26.10
N PHE A 210 -3.92 -5.41 -26.76
CA PHE A 210 -2.61 -4.77 -26.94
C PHE A 210 -2.66 -3.26 -26.73
N GLY A 211 -1.51 -2.67 -26.44
CA GLY A 211 -1.38 -1.24 -26.24
C GLY A 211 0.07 -0.83 -26.08
N GLN A 212 0.33 0.47 -26.18
CA GLN A 212 1.67 1.06 -26.10
C GLN A 212 1.75 2.10 -24.97
N SER A 213 2.90 2.21 -24.29
CA SER A 213 3.13 3.16 -23.20
C SER A 213 2.07 3.02 -22.09
N ALA A 214 1.29 4.07 -21.78
CA ALA A 214 0.16 4.00 -20.86
C ALA A 214 -0.93 2.98 -21.26
N GLY A 215 -1.09 2.71 -22.56
CA GLY A 215 -1.93 1.63 -23.07
C GLY A 215 -1.37 0.26 -22.71
N ALA A 216 -0.06 0.04 -22.81
CA ALA A 216 0.60 -1.20 -22.39
C ALA A 216 0.47 -1.45 -20.87
N ALA A 217 0.64 -0.39 -20.08
CA ALA A 217 0.36 -0.43 -18.64
C ALA A 217 -1.13 -0.74 -18.35
N SER A 218 -2.06 -0.21 -19.16
CA SER A 218 -3.48 -0.57 -19.10
C SER A 218 -3.70 -2.06 -19.40
N VAL A 219 -3.07 -2.63 -20.43
CA VAL A 219 -3.14 -4.07 -20.75
C VAL A 219 -2.67 -4.92 -19.56
N GLN A 220 -1.55 -4.57 -18.93
CA GLN A 220 -1.06 -5.29 -17.75
C GLN A 220 -2.00 -5.12 -16.53
N LEU A 221 -2.63 -3.95 -16.36
CA LEU A 221 -3.66 -3.74 -15.34
C LEU A 221 -4.95 -4.51 -15.64
N HIS A 222 -5.34 -4.69 -16.90
CA HIS A 222 -6.43 -5.57 -17.31
C HIS A 222 -6.13 -7.05 -17.03
N MET A 223 -4.86 -7.49 -17.09
CA MET A 223 -4.49 -8.83 -16.60
C MET A 223 -4.69 -8.95 -15.09
N ILE A 224 -4.35 -7.91 -14.31
CA ILE A 224 -4.53 -7.89 -12.84
C ILE A 224 -6.02 -7.80 -12.44
N SER A 225 -6.83 -7.06 -13.21
CA SER A 225 -8.19 -6.68 -12.81
C SER A 225 -9.17 -7.86 -12.76
N PRO A 226 -9.95 -8.03 -11.67
CA PRO A 226 -11.02 -9.02 -11.62
C PRO A 226 -12.15 -8.73 -12.63
N LEU A 227 -12.36 -7.47 -13.01
CA LEU A 227 -13.44 -7.04 -13.92
C LEU A 227 -13.19 -7.40 -15.40
N SER A 228 -11.96 -7.82 -15.72
CA SER A 228 -11.50 -8.07 -17.10
C SER A 228 -11.28 -9.54 -17.41
N ARG A 229 -11.44 -10.43 -16.41
CA ARG A 229 -11.17 -11.86 -16.51
C ARG A 229 -12.03 -12.51 -17.61
N GLY A 230 -11.37 -13.17 -18.56
CA GLY A 230 -12.01 -13.87 -19.67
C GLY A 230 -12.36 -13.00 -20.89
N LEU A 231 -12.20 -11.67 -20.82
CA LEU A 231 -12.49 -10.77 -21.95
C LEU A 231 -11.39 -10.78 -23.04
N PHE A 232 -10.23 -11.38 -22.74
CA PHE A 232 -9.13 -11.57 -23.68
C PHE A 232 -8.34 -12.85 -23.36
N GLN A 233 -7.62 -13.38 -24.35
CA GLN A 233 -6.93 -14.66 -24.28
C GLN A 233 -5.42 -14.57 -24.58
N ARG A 234 -4.93 -13.40 -25.01
CA ARG A 234 -3.49 -13.06 -25.22
C ARG A 234 -3.27 -11.57 -24.92
N ALA A 235 -2.04 -11.19 -24.55
CA ALA A 235 -1.67 -9.80 -24.30
C ALA A 235 -0.38 -9.39 -25.05
N ILE A 236 -0.32 -8.16 -25.56
CA ILE A 236 0.90 -7.53 -26.08
C ILE A 236 1.13 -6.19 -25.36
N ILE A 237 2.32 -6.01 -24.78
CA ILE A 237 2.65 -4.94 -23.83
C ILE A 237 3.87 -4.16 -24.37
N MET A 238 3.61 -3.08 -25.10
CA MET A 238 4.64 -2.33 -25.85
C MET A 238 5.14 -1.11 -25.05
N SER A 239 6.43 -1.06 -24.69
CA SER A 239 7.08 0.12 -24.07
C SER A 239 6.37 0.68 -22.82
N GLY A 240 5.83 -0.17 -21.94
CA GLY A 240 5.18 0.29 -20.70
C GLY A 240 4.73 -0.83 -19.77
N SER A 241 4.53 -0.51 -18.49
CA SER A 241 4.19 -1.50 -17.46
C SER A 241 3.33 -0.91 -16.33
N ALA A 242 2.44 -1.74 -15.78
CA ALA A 242 1.72 -1.46 -14.52
C ALA A 242 2.66 -1.28 -13.31
N LEU A 243 3.91 -1.74 -13.41
CA LEU A 243 4.95 -1.59 -12.39
C LEU A 243 5.84 -0.34 -12.62
N SER A 244 5.69 0.37 -13.74
CA SER A 244 6.43 1.60 -14.00
C SER A 244 6.06 2.70 -13.01
N VAL A 245 7.06 3.46 -12.55
CA VAL A 245 6.91 4.49 -11.49
C VAL A 245 5.92 5.61 -11.83
N TRP A 246 5.60 5.81 -13.11
CA TRP A 246 4.58 6.74 -13.60
C TRP A 246 3.17 6.14 -13.70
N SER A 247 3.03 4.81 -13.67
CA SER A 247 1.73 4.10 -13.63
C SER A 247 1.35 3.58 -12.23
N LEU A 248 2.28 3.57 -11.27
CA LEU A 248 1.99 3.17 -9.89
C LEU A 248 0.98 4.12 -9.23
N PRO A 249 0.07 3.58 -8.38
CA PRO A 249 -0.89 4.38 -7.60
C PRO A 249 -0.25 5.49 -6.78
N ILE A 250 -1.01 6.58 -6.64
CA ILE A 250 -0.68 7.75 -5.83
C ILE A 250 -1.01 7.45 -4.37
N GLU A 251 -0.12 7.80 -3.44
CA GLU A 251 -0.31 7.51 -2.00
C GLU A 251 -1.48 8.31 -1.39
N ASP A 252 -1.66 9.57 -1.82
CA ASP A 252 -2.80 10.41 -1.45
C ASP A 252 -3.44 11.04 -2.71
N PRO A 253 -4.53 10.46 -3.23
CA PRO A 253 -5.26 11.03 -4.37
C PRO A 253 -6.16 12.22 -3.95
N LEU A 254 -6.57 12.31 -2.68
CA LEU A 254 -7.41 13.40 -2.17
C LEU A 254 -6.62 14.72 -2.12
N ALA A 255 -5.36 14.70 -1.69
CA ALA A 255 -4.48 15.85 -1.77
C ALA A 255 -4.28 16.34 -3.21
N LEU A 256 -4.23 15.44 -4.21
CA LEU A 256 -4.16 15.84 -5.62
C LEU A 256 -5.46 16.55 -6.07
N ALA A 257 -6.62 15.99 -5.74
CA ALA A 257 -7.93 16.59 -6.04
C ALA A 257 -8.07 17.98 -5.39
N ARG A 258 -7.70 18.10 -4.09
CA ARG A 258 -7.70 19.37 -3.35
C ARG A 258 -6.69 20.38 -3.91
N LYS A 259 -5.49 19.95 -4.34
CA LYS A 259 -4.52 20.80 -5.04
C LYS A 259 -5.12 21.36 -6.34
N GLN A 260 -5.83 20.55 -7.12
CA GLN A 260 -6.45 21.03 -8.36
C GLN A 260 -7.61 22.00 -8.10
N ALA A 261 -8.47 21.71 -7.12
CA ALA A 261 -9.57 22.62 -6.74
C ALA A 261 -9.05 24.01 -6.33
N LYS A 262 -7.98 24.08 -5.53
CA LYS A 262 -7.32 25.34 -5.15
C LYS A 262 -6.73 26.10 -6.34
N LEU A 263 -6.08 25.40 -7.28
CA LEU A 263 -5.58 26.01 -8.52
C LEU A 263 -6.69 26.57 -9.41
N LEU A 264 -7.95 26.14 -9.20
CA LEU A 264 -9.15 26.60 -9.90
C LEU A 264 -9.99 27.58 -9.07
N GLY A 265 -9.45 28.11 -7.97
CA GLY A 265 -10.07 29.17 -7.17
C GLY A 265 -10.89 28.71 -5.96
N VAL A 266 -10.98 27.40 -5.70
CA VAL A 266 -11.67 26.85 -4.52
C VAL A 266 -10.71 26.91 -3.31
N SER A 267 -10.67 28.06 -2.65
CA SER A 267 -9.79 28.33 -1.48
C SER A 267 -9.99 27.30 -0.35
N GLU A 268 -11.25 27.05 -0.04
CA GLU A 268 -11.81 26.23 1.03
C GLU A 268 -11.78 24.72 0.73
N ALA A 269 -11.07 24.27 -0.32
CA ALA A 269 -11.06 22.86 -0.71
C ALA A 269 -10.49 21.89 0.36
N ASP A 270 -9.78 22.39 1.39
CA ASP A 270 -9.36 21.59 2.55
C ASP A 270 -10.48 21.39 3.59
N GLU A 271 -11.49 22.26 3.58
CA GLU A 271 -12.62 22.30 4.51
C GLU A 271 -13.83 21.51 3.93
N LEU A 272 -13.99 21.53 2.60
CA LEU A 272 -15.02 20.74 1.90
C LEU A 272 -14.90 19.24 2.18
N THR A 273 -16.04 18.58 2.41
CA THR A 273 -16.12 17.11 2.37
C THR A 273 -15.76 16.57 0.99
N THR A 274 -15.40 15.29 0.91
CA THR A 274 -15.12 14.61 -0.37
C THR A 274 -16.32 14.63 -1.32
N ALA A 275 -17.55 14.59 -0.77
CA ALA A 275 -18.79 14.76 -1.54
C ALA A 275 -18.88 16.16 -2.19
N GLU A 276 -18.72 17.22 -1.39
CA GLU A 276 -18.81 18.61 -1.87
C GLU A 276 -17.67 18.95 -2.84
N LEU A 277 -16.45 18.50 -2.56
CA LEU A 277 -15.29 18.66 -3.45
C LEU A 277 -15.54 18.02 -4.82
N VAL A 278 -16.12 16.82 -4.86
CA VAL A 278 -16.44 16.14 -6.13
C VAL A 278 -17.58 16.84 -6.87
N ASP A 279 -18.62 17.32 -6.17
CA ASP A 279 -19.71 18.04 -6.81
C ASP A 279 -19.23 19.40 -7.37
N VAL A 280 -18.39 20.14 -6.65
CA VAL A 280 -17.75 21.37 -7.14
C VAL A 280 -16.91 21.09 -8.40
N LEU A 281 -16.02 20.09 -8.37
CA LEU A 281 -15.22 19.69 -9.54
C LEU A 281 -16.11 19.19 -10.71
N GLN A 282 -17.29 18.63 -10.43
CA GLN A 282 -18.24 18.17 -11.44
C GLN A 282 -18.94 19.34 -12.17
N TYR A 283 -19.05 20.52 -11.56
CA TYR A 283 -19.64 21.72 -12.18
C TYR A 283 -18.64 22.64 -12.90
N LEU A 284 -17.32 22.48 -12.69
CA LEU A 284 -16.32 23.27 -13.40
C LEU A 284 -16.28 22.97 -14.91
N ASP A 285 -15.86 23.94 -15.71
CA ASP A 285 -15.67 23.73 -17.16
C ASP A 285 -14.58 22.69 -17.46
N ALA A 286 -14.85 21.81 -18.43
CA ALA A 286 -13.98 20.69 -18.75
C ALA A 286 -12.64 21.13 -19.37
N LYS A 287 -12.61 22.25 -20.08
CA LYS A 287 -11.38 22.80 -20.67
C LYS A 287 -10.53 23.50 -19.62
N VAL A 288 -11.16 24.19 -18.66
CA VAL A 288 -10.51 24.79 -17.48
C VAL A 288 -9.90 23.70 -16.58
N LEU A 289 -10.64 22.63 -16.29
CA LEU A 289 -10.11 21.43 -15.60
C LEU A 289 -8.88 20.86 -16.33
N THR A 290 -8.95 20.70 -17.65
CA THR A 290 -7.84 20.15 -18.44
C THR A 290 -6.63 21.09 -18.48
N ALA A 291 -6.86 22.39 -18.66
CA ALA A 291 -5.82 23.40 -18.76
C ALA A 291 -5.01 23.55 -17.46
N SER A 292 -5.62 23.29 -16.30
CA SER A 292 -4.96 23.42 -15.01
C SER A 292 -3.98 22.28 -14.67
N MET A 293 -4.09 21.11 -15.32
CA MET A 293 -3.33 19.92 -14.93
C MET A 293 -1.79 20.13 -14.85
N PRO A 294 -1.10 20.84 -15.76
CA PRO A 294 0.35 21.07 -15.67
C PRO A 294 0.80 21.76 -14.37
N HIS A 295 -0.06 22.56 -13.74
CA HIS A 295 0.24 23.24 -12.49
C HIS A 295 0.16 22.29 -11.27
N LEU A 296 -0.24 21.02 -11.47
CA LEU A 296 -0.16 19.95 -10.47
C LEU A 296 1.25 19.38 -10.31
N ARG A 297 2.16 19.67 -11.24
CA ARG A 297 3.56 19.21 -11.22
C ARG A 297 4.35 19.75 -10.02
N THR A 298 5.54 19.20 -9.80
CA THR A 298 6.49 19.62 -8.75
C THR A 298 7.74 20.29 -9.31
N TRP A 299 8.25 19.83 -10.45
CA TRP A 299 9.41 20.41 -11.12
C TRP A 299 9.37 20.16 -12.62
N PHE A 300 9.52 21.22 -13.43
CA PHE A 300 9.48 21.14 -14.90
C PHE A 300 8.28 20.30 -15.39
N GLU A 301 8.51 19.28 -16.22
CA GLU A 301 7.49 18.36 -16.73
C GLU A 301 7.11 17.23 -15.73
N HIS A 302 7.73 17.19 -14.55
CA HIS A 302 7.63 16.09 -13.58
C HIS A 302 6.70 16.37 -12.38
N PRO A 303 5.95 15.36 -11.88
CA PRO A 303 5.79 14.03 -12.48
C PRO A 303 5.04 14.09 -13.82
N ILE A 304 5.55 13.35 -14.82
CA ILE A 304 5.02 13.34 -16.20
C ILE A 304 3.53 12.98 -16.20
N VAL A 305 3.19 11.92 -15.45
CA VAL A 305 1.82 11.46 -15.23
C VAL A 305 1.35 11.91 -13.84
N MET A 306 0.39 12.82 -13.81
CA MET A 306 -0.18 13.41 -12.59
C MET A 306 -1.35 12.57 -12.06
N TYR A 307 -2.36 12.32 -12.91
CA TYR A 307 -3.52 11.47 -12.61
C TYR A 307 -3.28 10.04 -13.09
N ARG A 308 -3.63 9.03 -12.28
CA ARG A 308 -3.17 7.64 -12.42
C ARG A 308 -4.21 6.61 -11.97
N PRO A 309 -4.06 5.34 -12.36
CA PRO A 309 -4.76 4.23 -11.73
C PRO A 309 -4.56 4.23 -10.20
N THR A 310 -5.64 4.03 -9.45
CA THR A 310 -5.66 4.08 -7.98
C THR A 310 -6.16 2.77 -7.38
N VAL A 311 -5.71 2.44 -6.16
CA VAL A 311 -6.20 1.25 -5.43
C VAL A 311 -7.60 1.54 -4.90
N GLN A 312 -8.52 0.60 -5.09
CA GLN A 312 -9.92 0.68 -4.70
C GLN A 312 -10.20 -0.38 -3.63
N GLY A 313 -10.51 0.05 -2.41
CA GLY A 313 -10.68 -0.83 -1.25
C GLY A 313 -12.06 -1.49 -1.18
N GLN A 314 -12.44 -1.93 0.02
CA GLN A 314 -13.68 -2.70 0.24
C GLN A 314 -14.94 -1.83 0.21
N GLU A 315 -14.78 -0.53 0.40
CA GLU A 315 -15.79 0.53 0.29
C GLU A 315 -16.24 0.81 -1.15
N VAL A 316 -15.41 0.54 -2.15
CA VAL A 316 -15.80 0.62 -3.58
C VAL A 316 -16.61 -0.63 -3.97
N PRO A 317 -17.78 -0.51 -4.65
CA PRO A 317 -18.57 -1.65 -5.10
C PRO A 317 -17.76 -2.66 -5.93
N ALA A 318 -18.04 -3.95 -5.77
CA ALA A 318 -17.24 -5.02 -6.37
C ALA A 318 -17.21 -4.96 -7.90
N GLU A 319 -18.26 -4.42 -8.54
CA GLU A 319 -18.37 -4.22 -9.98
C GLU A 319 -17.69 -2.93 -10.50
N GLU A 320 -17.22 -2.05 -9.61
CA GLU A 320 -16.44 -0.84 -9.92
C GLU A 320 -14.97 -0.95 -9.49
N ARG A 321 -14.63 -1.99 -8.72
CA ARG A 321 -13.30 -2.24 -8.16
C ARG A 321 -12.35 -2.86 -9.18
N PHE A 322 -11.93 -2.03 -10.14
CA PHE A 322 -10.98 -2.39 -11.20
C PHE A 322 -9.62 -2.82 -10.65
N LEU A 323 -9.06 -2.10 -9.68
CA LEU A 323 -7.74 -2.37 -9.09
C LEU A 323 -7.86 -2.56 -7.56
N PRO A 324 -8.05 -3.81 -7.07
CA PRO A 324 -8.45 -4.08 -5.68
C PRO A 324 -7.30 -4.03 -4.64
N ASP A 325 -6.05 -3.91 -5.08
CA ASP A 325 -4.84 -3.89 -4.24
C ASP A 325 -3.67 -3.32 -5.07
N ASP A 326 -2.48 -3.18 -4.47
CA ASP A 326 -1.28 -2.66 -5.15
C ASP A 326 -0.86 -3.56 -6.34
N PRO A 327 -0.62 -3.01 -7.55
CA PRO A 327 -0.27 -3.82 -8.73
C PRO A 327 1.07 -4.57 -8.56
N ARG A 328 2.02 -4.03 -7.79
CA ARG A 328 3.30 -4.69 -7.44
C ARG A 328 3.04 -5.95 -6.62
N LYS A 329 2.10 -5.85 -5.67
CA LYS A 329 1.68 -6.99 -4.85
C LYS A 329 0.92 -8.02 -5.69
N LEU A 330 -0.11 -7.61 -6.43
CA LEU A 330 -0.95 -8.52 -7.20
C LEU A 330 -0.13 -9.28 -8.26
N TRP A 331 0.76 -8.58 -8.97
CA TRP A 331 1.65 -9.22 -9.95
C TRP A 331 2.64 -10.20 -9.28
N SER A 332 3.30 -9.80 -8.19
CA SER A 332 4.25 -10.69 -7.47
C SER A 332 3.59 -11.89 -6.77
N GLU A 333 2.28 -11.85 -6.52
CA GLU A 333 1.51 -12.96 -5.94
C GLU A 333 0.86 -13.87 -6.99
N GLY A 334 1.07 -13.63 -8.30
CA GLY A 334 0.41 -14.40 -9.37
C GLY A 334 -1.09 -14.08 -9.52
N GLN A 335 -1.56 -12.96 -8.96
CA GLN A 335 -2.98 -12.58 -8.98
C GLN A 335 -3.35 -11.84 -10.28
N TYR A 336 -3.22 -12.52 -11.41
CA TYR A 336 -3.57 -12.01 -12.74
C TYR A 336 -4.19 -13.11 -13.63
N ALA A 337 -4.73 -12.71 -14.78
CA ALA A 337 -5.15 -13.60 -15.85
C ALA A 337 -3.92 -14.22 -16.54
N ASP A 338 -3.65 -15.49 -16.27
CA ASP A 338 -2.63 -16.28 -16.98
C ASP A 338 -3.04 -16.47 -18.45
N VAL A 339 -2.36 -15.75 -19.34
CA VAL A 339 -2.53 -15.74 -20.80
C VAL A 339 -1.15 -15.60 -21.48
N PRO A 340 -0.92 -16.09 -22.71
CA PRO A 340 0.34 -15.84 -23.41
C PRO A 340 0.61 -14.33 -23.52
N ILE A 341 1.85 -13.92 -23.25
CA ILE A 341 2.28 -12.51 -23.30
C ILE A 341 3.42 -12.29 -24.28
N MET A 342 3.32 -11.21 -25.05
CA MET A 342 4.44 -10.54 -25.69
C MET A 342 4.67 -9.21 -24.97
N LEU A 343 5.92 -8.86 -24.72
CA LEU A 343 6.30 -7.56 -24.17
C LEU A 343 7.62 -7.10 -24.79
N GLY A 344 7.92 -5.82 -24.77
CA GLY A 344 9.18 -5.32 -25.31
C GLY A 344 9.32 -3.82 -25.22
N THR A 345 10.47 -3.35 -25.69
CA THR A 345 10.91 -1.96 -25.60
C THR A 345 11.70 -1.54 -26.85
N VAL A 346 11.92 -0.25 -26.98
CA VAL A 346 13.00 0.33 -27.81
C VAL A 346 14.25 0.56 -26.93
N PRO A 347 15.43 0.93 -27.49
CA PRO A 347 16.60 1.32 -26.69
C PRO A 347 16.39 2.64 -25.94
N ASN A 348 15.90 3.68 -26.62
CA ASN A 348 15.86 5.05 -26.09
C ASN A 348 14.46 5.44 -25.59
N GLU A 349 13.84 4.55 -24.82
CA GLU A 349 12.61 4.78 -24.04
C GLU A 349 12.66 6.08 -23.22
N GLY A 350 13.83 6.41 -22.65
CA GLY A 350 14.05 7.60 -21.84
C GLY A 350 13.96 8.91 -22.61
N ALA A 351 14.03 8.90 -23.95
CA ALA A 351 14.11 10.09 -24.79
C ALA A 351 12.95 11.08 -24.57
N VAL A 352 11.75 10.55 -24.31
CA VAL A 352 10.53 11.34 -24.00
C VAL A 352 10.66 12.21 -22.74
N ALA A 353 11.62 11.90 -21.86
CA ALA A 353 11.90 12.64 -20.63
C ALA A 353 13.31 13.26 -20.61
N SER A 354 14.33 12.61 -21.19
CA SER A 354 15.69 13.12 -21.21
C SER A 354 15.88 14.28 -22.19
N LEU A 355 15.32 14.21 -23.39
CA LEU A 355 15.56 15.20 -24.44
C LEU A 355 14.96 16.59 -24.11
N PRO A 356 13.73 16.72 -23.56
CA PRO A 356 13.19 18.02 -23.15
C PRO A 356 14.01 18.70 -22.03
N ILE A 357 14.71 17.91 -21.20
CA ILE A 357 15.64 18.41 -20.18
C ILE A 357 16.95 18.85 -20.83
N LEU A 358 17.56 18.00 -21.68
CA LEU A 358 18.85 18.26 -22.33
C LEU A 358 18.82 19.50 -23.24
N HIS A 359 17.72 19.69 -23.98
CA HIS A 359 17.53 20.85 -24.85
C HIS A 359 17.18 22.16 -24.10
N ASN A 360 16.98 22.11 -22.78
CA ASN A 360 16.71 23.28 -21.97
C ASN A 360 17.83 23.52 -20.95
N ALA A 361 18.82 24.32 -21.35
CA ALA A 361 20.02 24.61 -20.54
C ALA A 361 19.73 25.15 -19.12
N THR A 362 18.60 25.83 -18.90
CA THR A 362 18.19 26.29 -17.55
C THR A 362 17.74 25.11 -16.69
N ILE A 363 16.91 24.22 -17.23
CA ILE A 363 16.41 23.02 -16.56
C ILE A 363 17.52 22.00 -16.36
N LEU A 364 18.41 21.79 -17.35
CA LEU A 364 19.59 20.94 -17.23
C LEU A 364 20.56 21.44 -16.14
N LYS A 365 20.78 22.77 -16.04
CA LYS A 365 21.57 23.36 -14.98
C LYS A 365 20.91 23.16 -13.60
N GLN A 366 19.59 23.33 -13.51
CA GLN A 366 18.87 23.07 -12.28
C GLN A 366 18.97 21.59 -11.88
N LEU A 367 18.77 20.66 -12.82
CA LEU A 367 18.88 19.23 -12.57
C LEU A 367 20.25 18.84 -11.99
N ASN A 368 21.35 19.39 -12.53
CA ASN A 368 22.69 19.14 -11.95
C ASN A 368 22.89 19.77 -10.56
N SER A 369 22.23 20.90 -10.28
CA SER A 369 22.37 21.64 -9.01
C SER A 369 21.59 20.96 -7.87
N ASP A 370 20.36 20.55 -8.17
CA ASP A 370 19.37 20.10 -7.19
C ASP A 370 19.13 18.56 -7.25
N ILE A 371 20.04 17.78 -7.87
CA ILE A 371 19.75 16.41 -8.32
C ILE A 371 19.19 15.48 -7.23
N GLU A 372 19.70 15.56 -6.01
CA GLU A 372 19.23 14.73 -4.89
C GLU A 372 17.78 15.09 -4.50
N GLN A 373 17.36 16.35 -4.61
CA GLN A 373 15.97 16.77 -4.40
C GLN A 373 15.05 16.35 -5.56
N LEU A 374 15.60 16.22 -6.76
CA LEU A 374 14.84 15.96 -8.00
C LEU A 374 14.71 14.47 -8.35
N LEU A 375 15.63 13.60 -7.91
CA LEU A 375 15.54 12.15 -8.13
C LEU A 375 14.16 11.54 -7.74
N PRO A 376 13.52 11.91 -6.61
CA PRO A 376 12.18 11.42 -6.27
C PRO A 376 11.07 11.85 -7.24
N HIS A 377 11.24 12.97 -7.94
CA HIS A 377 10.26 13.49 -8.90
C HIS A 377 10.53 13.01 -10.33
N VAL A 378 11.81 12.81 -10.68
CA VAL A 378 12.26 12.46 -12.03
C VAL A 378 12.24 10.94 -12.27
N LEU A 379 12.73 10.16 -11.30
CA LEU A 379 12.85 8.70 -11.38
C LEU A 379 12.06 7.94 -10.30
N ALA A 380 11.50 8.62 -9.30
CA ALA A 380 10.99 8.01 -8.07
C ALA A 380 12.01 7.16 -7.29
N VAL A 381 13.31 7.36 -7.56
CA VAL A 381 14.42 6.88 -6.73
C VAL A 381 14.61 7.88 -5.58
N LYS A 382 14.91 7.37 -4.39
CA LYS A 382 15.00 8.18 -3.16
C LYS A 382 16.21 9.14 -3.23
N GLY A 383 16.00 10.36 -2.74
CA GLY A 383 16.89 11.51 -2.95
C GLY A 383 18.12 11.54 -2.05
N THR A 384 19.02 10.57 -2.20
CA THR A 384 20.21 10.43 -1.34
C THR A 384 21.53 10.55 -2.10
N SER A 385 22.59 10.94 -1.38
CA SER A 385 23.95 11.01 -1.92
C SER A 385 24.45 9.62 -2.37
N TRP A 386 24.10 8.53 -1.68
CA TRP A 386 24.31 7.17 -2.18
C TRP A 386 23.57 6.88 -3.49
N SER A 387 22.28 7.19 -3.61
CA SER A 387 21.51 6.96 -4.85
C SER A 387 22.12 7.72 -6.02
N ARG A 388 22.50 8.99 -5.81
CA ARG A 388 23.31 9.79 -6.74
C ARG A 388 24.61 9.07 -7.11
N GLN A 389 25.39 8.63 -6.12
CA GLN A 389 26.68 7.99 -6.36
C GLN A 389 26.57 6.65 -7.12
N GLN A 390 25.52 5.85 -6.86
CA GLN A 390 25.27 4.62 -7.61
C GLN A 390 24.90 4.90 -9.07
N LEU A 391 23.98 5.85 -9.30
CA LEU A 391 23.62 6.29 -10.66
C LEU A 391 24.83 6.88 -11.40
N LYS A 392 25.65 7.68 -10.72
CA LYS A 392 26.89 8.23 -11.28
C LYS A 392 27.91 7.15 -11.61
N GLY A 393 28.18 6.22 -10.69
CA GLY A 393 29.12 5.13 -10.91
C GLY A 393 28.71 4.19 -12.05
N ARG A 394 27.40 4.00 -12.29
CA ARG A 394 26.89 3.16 -13.37
C ARG A 394 26.83 3.86 -14.73
N TYR A 395 26.31 5.09 -14.79
CA TYR A 395 26.02 5.77 -16.07
C TYR A 395 27.03 6.85 -16.44
N PHE A 396 27.77 7.42 -15.47
CA PHE A 396 28.62 8.59 -15.66
C PHE A 396 29.96 8.51 -14.87
N PRO A 397 30.71 7.39 -14.93
CA PRO A 397 31.87 7.16 -14.05
C PRO A 397 32.94 8.25 -14.16
N GLU A 398 33.26 8.68 -15.40
CA GLU A 398 34.29 9.69 -15.69
C GLU A 398 33.82 11.15 -15.51
N ALA A 399 32.56 11.38 -15.13
CA ALA A 399 31.97 12.72 -15.16
C ALA A 399 32.26 13.52 -13.87
N PRO A 400 32.43 14.86 -13.96
CA PRO A 400 32.74 15.70 -12.79
C PRO A 400 31.54 15.84 -11.86
N GLU A 401 31.79 15.81 -10.55
CA GLU A 401 30.75 15.68 -9.51
C GLU A 401 29.69 16.81 -9.52
N ASN A 402 30.04 17.99 -10.06
CA ASN A 402 29.19 19.17 -10.15
C ASN A 402 28.56 19.43 -11.54
N ARG A 403 28.87 18.60 -12.56
CA ARG A 403 28.26 18.68 -13.91
C ARG A 403 28.26 17.29 -14.57
N TRP A 404 27.73 16.30 -13.85
CA TRP A 404 27.77 14.91 -14.28
C TRP A 404 26.76 14.58 -15.38
N ILE A 405 25.74 15.40 -15.59
CA ILE A 405 24.83 15.34 -16.75
C ILE A 405 25.08 16.57 -17.62
N ASN A 406 25.42 16.39 -18.89
CA ASN A 406 25.73 17.45 -19.83
C ASN A 406 25.51 16.99 -21.29
N GLU A 407 25.69 17.93 -22.21
CA GLU A 407 25.48 17.81 -23.64
C GLU A 407 26.30 16.65 -24.25
N ASN A 408 27.53 16.45 -23.76
CA ASN A 408 28.46 15.42 -24.23
C ASN A 408 28.18 14.02 -23.65
N ASN A 409 27.22 13.87 -22.71
CA ASN A 409 26.80 12.57 -22.18
C ASN A 409 25.27 12.38 -22.17
N SER A 410 24.63 13.00 -23.16
CA SER A 410 23.20 12.93 -23.46
C SER A 410 22.69 11.51 -23.71
N GLU A 411 23.49 10.64 -24.34
CA GLU A 411 23.20 9.21 -24.50
C GLU A 411 23.10 8.49 -23.15
N GLN A 412 24.07 8.70 -22.25
CA GLN A 412 24.13 8.04 -20.94
C GLN A 412 22.97 8.49 -20.05
N PHE A 413 22.59 9.77 -20.12
CA PHE A 413 21.39 10.28 -19.44
C PHE A 413 20.11 9.68 -20.02
N THR A 414 20.01 9.57 -21.34
CA THR A 414 18.88 8.91 -22.00
C THR A 414 18.79 7.43 -21.61
N LYS A 415 19.91 6.70 -21.55
CA LYS A 415 19.94 5.31 -21.08
C LYS A 415 19.55 5.18 -19.60
N MET A 416 20.00 6.08 -18.72
CA MET A 416 19.58 6.10 -17.32
C MET A 416 18.06 6.27 -17.19
N MET A 417 17.46 7.15 -18.01
CA MET A 417 16.01 7.36 -18.05
C MET A 417 15.26 6.18 -18.68
N SER A 418 15.80 5.55 -19.74
CA SER A 418 15.26 4.31 -20.34
C SER A 418 15.22 3.17 -19.33
N ASP A 419 16.37 2.87 -18.74
CA ASP A 419 16.56 1.79 -17.78
C ASP A 419 15.60 1.99 -16.59
N GLY A 420 15.55 3.19 -16.00
CA GLY A 420 14.76 3.48 -14.80
C GLY A 420 13.23 3.55 -14.98
N LEU A 421 12.74 4.12 -16.08
CA LEU A 421 11.30 4.41 -16.27
C LEU A 421 10.51 3.30 -16.99
N ILE A 422 11.14 2.57 -17.92
CA ILE A 422 10.47 1.60 -18.80
C ILE A 422 11.14 0.23 -18.81
N ILE A 423 12.46 0.13 -18.98
CA ILE A 423 13.11 -1.18 -19.18
C ILE A 423 13.16 -1.99 -17.88
N TYR A 424 13.58 -1.40 -16.74
CA TYR A 424 13.53 -2.05 -15.42
C TYR A 424 12.13 -2.59 -15.07
N PRO A 425 11.03 -1.80 -15.06
CA PRO A 425 9.71 -2.32 -14.71
C PRO A 425 9.17 -3.35 -15.71
N THR A 426 9.61 -3.31 -16.98
CA THR A 426 9.30 -4.34 -17.99
C THR A 426 10.03 -5.65 -17.69
N VAL A 427 11.35 -5.63 -17.43
CA VAL A 427 12.12 -6.81 -17.03
C VAL A 427 11.65 -7.38 -15.69
N ARG A 428 11.35 -6.52 -14.71
CA ARG A 428 10.76 -6.90 -13.42
C ARG A 428 9.40 -7.57 -13.58
N SER A 429 8.55 -7.06 -14.49
CA SER A 429 7.26 -7.69 -14.81
C SER A 429 7.46 -9.10 -15.39
N LEU A 430 8.40 -9.25 -16.33
CA LEU A 430 8.74 -10.54 -16.94
C LEU A 430 9.28 -11.54 -15.91
N LEU A 431 10.24 -11.15 -15.08
CA LEU A 431 10.83 -12.00 -14.04
C LEU A 431 9.80 -12.42 -12.98
N ALA A 432 8.93 -11.51 -12.55
CA ALA A 432 7.86 -11.83 -11.60
C ALA A 432 6.80 -12.76 -12.21
N TYR A 433 6.53 -12.63 -13.51
CA TYR A 433 5.61 -13.50 -14.26
C TYR A 433 6.16 -14.93 -14.38
N THR A 434 7.42 -15.09 -14.82
CA THR A 434 8.05 -16.41 -14.97
C THR A 434 8.38 -17.11 -13.65
N ALA A 435 8.55 -16.36 -12.56
CA ALA A 435 8.79 -16.92 -11.22
C ALA A 435 7.50 -17.37 -10.48
N SER A 436 6.31 -17.08 -11.02
CA SER A 436 5.04 -17.49 -10.42
C SER A 436 4.77 -18.98 -10.63
N ASN A 437 4.45 -19.72 -9.57
CA ASN A 437 4.48 -21.19 -9.58
C ASN A 437 3.17 -21.84 -10.12
N SER A 438 2.37 -21.10 -10.88
CA SER A 438 1.08 -21.54 -11.42
C SER A 438 1.19 -21.94 -12.90
N SER A 439 1.17 -23.25 -13.17
CA SER A 439 0.93 -23.86 -14.49
C SER A 439 1.88 -23.48 -15.65
N ALA A 440 3.18 -23.63 -15.41
CA ALA A 440 4.18 -24.06 -16.41
C ALA A 440 4.34 -23.19 -17.69
N CYS A 441 4.76 -21.94 -17.51
CA CYS A 441 5.42 -21.08 -18.51
C CYS A 441 4.91 -21.23 -19.96
N ARG A 442 3.76 -20.58 -20.21
CA ARG A 442 3.20 -20.33 -21.55
C ARG A 442 4.17 -19.55 -22.44
N ARG A 443 3.93 -19.58 -23.76
CA ARG A 443 4.68 -18.83 -24.77
C ARG A 443 4.81 -17.36 -24.36
N THR A 444 6.02 -17.01 -23.92
CA THR A 444 6.41 -15.67 -23.49
C THR A 444 7.44 -15.13 -24.48
N THR A 445 7.29 -13.89 -24.93
CA THR A 445 8.19 -13.28 -25.92
C THR A 445 8.60 -11.89 -25.45
N LEU A 446 9.92 -11.67 -25.41
CA LEU A 446 10.53 -10.37 -25.14
C LEU A 446 11.07 -9.81 -26.46
N TYR A 447 10.55 -8.68 -26.93
CA TYR A 447 11.09 -8.02 -28.12
C TYR A 447 11.96 -6.80 -27.79
N SER A 448 12.86 -6.47 -28.71
CA SER A 448 13.59 -5.21 -28.76
C SER A 448 13.45 -4.63 -30.18
N PHE A 449 12.81 -3.47 -30.32
CA PHE A 449 12.64 -2.79 -31.61
C PHE A 449 13.75 -1.74 -31.75
N GLU A 450 14.70 -2.00 -32.64
CA GLU A 450 15.97 -1.28 -32.77
C GLU A 450 16.28 -0.94 -34.24
N PHE A 451 15.25 -0.78 -35.06
CA PHE A 451 15.36 -0.38 -36.46
C PHE A 451 15.20 1.14 -36.59
N THR A 452 16.24 1.81 -37.10
CA THR A 452 16.22 3.24 -37.41
C THR A 452 15.71 3.45 -38.84
N GLY A 453 14.71 4.32 -39.00
CA GLY A 453 14.18 4.77 -40.30
C GLY A 453 13.93 6.28 -40.29
N ARG A 454 13.36 6.83 -41.37
CA ARG A 454 13.22 8.29 -41.54
C ARG A 454 12.30 9.00 -40.52
N ASN A 455 11.39 8.24 -39.91
CA ASN A 455 10.35 8.72 -38.99
C ASN A 455 10.74 8.37 -37.53
N SER A 456 10.76 9.37 -36.65
CA SER A 456 11.01 9.22 -35.20
C SER A 456 10.28 10.32 -34.42
N TYR A 457 9.75 9.97 -33.24
CA TYR A 457 9.10 10.87 -32.30
C TYR A 457 10.06 11.84 -31.61
N SER A 458 11.38 11.61 -31.69
CA SER A 458 12.42 12.51 -31.19
C SER A 458 12.31 13.95 -31.73
N LYS A 459 11.79 14.10 -32.96
CA LYS A 459 11.47 15.40 -33.60
C LYS A 459 10.39 16.22 -32.87
N PHE A 460 9.58 15.57 -32.03
CA PHE A 460 8.53 16.22 -31.24
C PHE A 460 8.97 16.45 -29.78
N TYR A 461 9.97 15.71 -29.28
CA TYR A 461 10.58 15.90 -27.95
C TYR A 461 11.66 17.00 -27.96
N THR A 462 12.06 17.47 -29.15
CA THR A 462 13.09 18.48 -29.38
C THR A 462 12.60 19.54 -30.36
N SER A 463 13.44 20.50 -30.73
CA SER A 463 13.20 21.44 -31.84
C SER A 463 14.24 21.26 -32.96
N THR A 464 14.72 20.03 -33.16
CA THR A 464 15.90 19.72 -33.98
C THR A 464 15.79 18.35 -34.65
N ASP A 465 16.13 18.25 -35.95
CA ASP A 465 16.33 16.98 -36.65
C ASP A 465 17.66 16.28 -36.26
N GLY A 466 17.91 16.14 -34.96
CA GLY A 466 19.04 15.36 -34.45
C GLY A 466 18.74 13.86 -34.51
N ASP A 467 19.75 13.05 -34.83
CA ASP A 467 19.66 11.60 -34.65
C ASP A 467 19.84 11.26 -33.16
N TYR A 468 18.82 10.61 -32.59
CA TYR A 468 18.79 10.13 -31.21
C TYR A 468 18.55 8.61 -31.15
N GLY A 469 18.70 7.90 -32.28
CA GLY A 469 18.32 6.50 -32.42
C GLY A 469 16.82 6.26 -32.18
N VAL A 470 16.46 5.00 -31.98
CA VAL A 470 15.07 4.55 -31.85
C VAL A 470 14.51 4.92 -30.47
N CYS A 471 13.62 5.91 -30.46
CA CYS A 471 13.04 6.57 -29.29
C CYS A 471 11.65 6.01 -28.92
N HIS A 472 11.15 6.36 -27.73
CA HIS A 472 9.84 5.92 -27.24
C HIS A 472 8.73 6.12 -28.30
N SER A 473 7.99 5.06 -28.62
CA SER A 473 6.92 5.02 -29.64
C SER A 473 7.36 4.97 -31.11
N ASP A 474 8.65 4.90 -31.42
CA ASP A 474 9.14 4.74 -32.81
C ASP A 474 8.79 3.37 -33.42
N ASP A 475 8.24 2.42 -32.64
CA ASP A 475 7.69 1.15 -33.11
C ASP A 475 6.23 1.25 -33.62
N LEU A 476 5.54 2.38 -33.39
CA LEU A 476 4.16 2.60 -33.84
C LEU A 476 4.00 2.87 -35.36
N PRO A 477 4.83 3.69 -36.03
CA PRO A 477 4.65 4.01 -37.46
C PRO A 477 4.79 2.79 -38.38
N TYR A 478 5.42 1.72 -37.90
CA TYR A 478 5.59 0.45 -38.63
C TYR A 478 4.42 -0.53 -38.42
N LEU A 479 3.46 -0.17 -37.57
CA LEU A 479 2.28 -0.98 -37.21
C LEU A 479 0.97 -0.26 -37.57
N PHE A 480 0.98 1.07 -37.45
CA PHE A 480 -0.13 1.96 -37.79
C PHE A 480 0.34 3.07 -38.71
N ARG A 481 -0.53 3.49 -39.62
CA ARG A 481 -0.31 4.68 -40.46
C ARG A 481 -0.64 5.93 -39.64
N ILE A 482 0.25 6.93 -39.62
CA ILE A 482 0.14 8.10 -38.71
C ILE A 482 0.24 9.40 -39.52
N THR A 483 -0.77 9.66 -40.34
CA THR A 483 -0.78 10.76 -41.34
C THR A 483 -0.70 12.16 -40.74
N ASP A 484 -1.06 12.31 -39.46
CA ASP A 484 -0.95 13.59 -38.73
C ASP A 484 0.49 14.00 -38.41
N LEU A 485 1.43 13.03 -38.37
CA LEU A 485 2.79 13.23 -37.86
C LEU A 485 3.89 12.86 -38.87
N PHE A 486 3.62 11.93 -39.79
CA PHE A 486 4.64 11.30 -40.64
C PHE A 486 4.16 11.08 -42.07
N GLU A 487 5.11 11.12 -43.02
CA GLU A 487 4.87 10.73 -44.41
C GLU A 487 4.83 9.20 -44.58
N ASP A 488 4.04 8.74 -45.56
CA ASP A 488 3.90 7.33 -45.92
C ASP A 488 5.21 6.71 -46.42
N PHE A 489 5.42 5.42 -46.10
CA PHE A 489 6.57 4.67 -46.61
C PHE A 489 6.36 4.24 -48.07
N ALA A 490 7.38 4.46 -48.91
CA ALA A 490 7.41 3.95 -50.28
C ALA A 490 7.54 2.42 -50.30
N LEU A 491 6.87 1.75 -51.24
CA LEU A 491 6.75 0.27 -51.27
C LEU A 491 8.09 -0.47 -51.39
N ASP A 492 9.10 0.18 -51.96
CA ASP A 492 10.46 -0.31 -52.16
C ASP A 492 11.44 0.12 -51.05
N SER A 493 10.97 0.81 -50.01
CA SER A 493 11.82 1.35 -48.94
C SER A 493 12.01 0.40 -47.76
N PRO A 494 13.15 0.47 -47.05
CA PRO A 494 13.42 -0.31 -45.85
C PRO A 494 12.32 -0.25 -44.79
N GLU A 495 11.65 0.90 -44.65
CA GLU A 495 10.57 1.06 -43.69
C GLU A 495 9.30 0.30 -44.06
N HIS A 496 9.02 0.09 -45.36
CA HIS A 496 7.89 -0.75 -45.79
C HIS A 496 8.18 -2.25 -45.56
N GLU A 497 9.43 -2.67 -45.77
CA GLU A 497 9.88 -4.02 -45.40
C GLU A 497 9.77 -4.24 -43.89
N MET A 498 10.26 -3.29 -43.06
CA MET A 498 10.11 -3.36 -41.61
C MET A 498 8.64 -3.35 -41.18
N SER A 499 7.80 -2.49 -41.78
CA SER A 499 6.36 -2.45 -41.46
C SER A 499 5.67 -3.80 -41.68
N THR A 500 6.05 -4.49 -42.76
CA THR A 500 5.56 -5.85 -43.05
C THR A 500 6.04 -6.85 -42.01
N VAL A 501 7.36 -6.91 -41.75
CA VAL A 501 7.99 -7.83 -40.80
C VAL A 501 7.49 -7.62 -39.36
N TRP A 502 7.26 -6.37 -38.96
CA TRP A 502 6.77 -5.98 -37.64
C TRP A 502 5.29 -6.29 -37.46
N THR A 503 4.46 -5.92 -38.43
CA THR A 503 3.02 -6.22 -38.40
C THR A 503 2.76 -7.73 -38.37
N ASP A 504 3.42 -8.52 -39.23
CA ASP A 504 3.27 -9.97 -39.21
C ASP A 504 3.72 -10.59 -37.87
N PHE A 505 4.74 -10.05 -37.20
CA PHE A 505 5.17 -10.55 -35.89
C PHE A 505 4.10 -10.42 -34.79
N LEU A 506 3.38 -9.28 -34.75
CA LEU A 506 2.27 -9.09 -33.80
C LEU A 506 1.02 -9.89 -34.22
N VAL A 507 0.71 -9.93 -35.51
CA VAL A 507 -0.47 -10.63 -36.03
C VAL A 507 -0.32 -12.16 -35.93
N ASP A 508 0.87 -12.71 -36.17
CA ASP A 508 1.15 -14.14 -35.96
C ASP A 508 1.09 -14.53 -34.47
N PHE A 509 1.40 -13.61 -33.55
CA PHE A 509 1.16 -13.84 -32.12
C PHE A 509 -0.34 -13.81 -31.77
N ALA A 510 -1.10 -12.88 -32.33
CA ALA A 510 -2.55 -12.77 -32.11
C ALA A 510 -3.35 -13.95 -32.69
N THR A 511 -2.84 -14.55 -33.77
CA THR A 511 -3.48 -15.67 -34.49
C THR A 511 -2.99 -17.06 -34.04
N ALA A 512 -1.85 -17.16 -33.36
CA ALA A 512 -1.31 -18.43 -32.87
C ALA A 512 -2.30 -19.20 -31.97
N GLY A 513 -2.42 -20.51 -32.21
CA GLY A 513 -3.31 -21.40 -31.45
C GLY A 513 -2.96 -21.50 -29.95
N SER A 514 -3.97 -21.81 -29.13
CA SER A 514 -3.85 -21.87 -27.67
C SER A 514 -3.24 -23.16 -27.10
N GLU A 515 -2.94 -24.16 -27.95
CA GLU A 515 -2.69 -25.54 -27.52
C GLU A 515 -1.20 -25.95 -27.43
N ASP A 516 -0.27 -25.06 -27.79
CA ASP A 516 1.19 -25.28 -27.65
C ASP A 516 1.64 -25.31 -26.18
N ARG A 517 1.29 -26.39 -25.46
CA ARG A 517 1.86 -26.77 -24.16
C ARG A 517 3.14 -27.58 -24.39
N PRO A 518 4.34 -27.08 -24.04
CA PRO A 518 5.58 -27.80 -24.31
C PRO A 518 5.66 -29.11 -23.52
N THR A 519 5.96 -30.21 -24.22
CA THR A 519 6.01 -31.58 -23.68
C THR A 519 7.30 -31.93 -22.91
N SER A 520 8.14 -30.93 -22.61
CA SER A 520 9.49 -31.11 -22.05
C SER A 520 9.75 -30.21 -20.83
N PRO A 521 10.50 -30.67 -19.81
CA PRO A 521 10.80 -29.91 -18.60
C PRO A 521 12.08 -29.05 -18.73
N SER A 522 12.17 -28.16 -19.73
CA SER A 522 13.14 -27.05 -19.72
C SER A 522 12.80 -26.01 -18.64
N SER A 523 13.80 -25.23 -18.19
CA SER A 523 13.56 -24.14 -17.23
C SER A 523 12.63 -23.07 -17.80
N CYS A 524 12.08 -22.19 -16.95
CA CYS A 524 11.23 -21.09 -17.43
C CYS A 524 12.02 -20.02 -18.20
N ASP A 525 13.29 -19.79 -17.84
CA ASP A 525 14.12 -18.76 -18.48
C ASP A 525 14.50 -19.16 -19.92
N GLU A 526 14.78 -20.45 -20.15
CA GLU A 526 14.97 -21.04 -21.50
C GLU A 526 13.74 -20.89 -22.43
N ARG A 527 12.56 -20.60 -21.88
CA ARG A 527 11.29 -20.44 -22.65
C ARG A 527 11.01 -18.99 -23.06
N ILE A 528 11.75 -18.01 -22.51
CA ILE A 528 11.65 -16.61 -22.92
C ILE A 528 12.26 -16.50 -24.33
N LYS A 529 11.42 -16.34 -25.35
CA LYS A 529 11.89 -16.08 -26.72
C LYS A 529 12.27 -14.62 -26.82
N ARG A 530 13.55 -14.30 -27.01
CA ARG A 530 14.01 -12.92 -27.22
C ARG A 530 14.16 -12.64 -28.71
N VAL A 531 13.57 -11.55 -29.20
CA VAL A 531 13.55 -11.20 -30.62
C VAL A 531 13.99 -9.76 -30.80
N THR A 532 14.99 -9.50 -31.65
CA THR A 532 15.50 -8.14 -31.89
C THR A 532 15.37 -7.78 -33.37
N PHE A 533 14.76 -6.64 -33.66
CA PHE A 533 14.53 -6.09 -35.00
C PHE A 533 15.51 -4.95 -35.23
N ARG A 534 16.34 -5.02 -36.28
CA ARG A 534 17.40 -4.03 -36.60
C ARG A 534 17.49 -3.80 -38.10
N ASN A 535 18.15 -2.72 -38.51
CA ASN A 535 18.65 -2.58 -39.88
C ASN A 535 19.65 -3.72 -40.19
N ALA A 536 19.64 -4.24 -41.41
CA ALA A 536 20.60 -5.25 -41.83
C ALA A 536 21.99 -4.66 -42.06
N ALA A 537 23.03 -5.33 -41.54
CA ALA A 537 24.42 -4.95 -41.78
C ALA A 537 24.84 -5.26 -43.22
N SER A 538 25.74 -4.45 -43.78
CA SER A 538 26.45 -4.76 -45.02
C SER A 538 27.17 -6.10 -44.93
N ARG A 539 27.27 -6.82 -46.06
CA ARG A 539 28.01 -8.08 -46.11
C ARG A 539 29.52 -7.83 -45.91
N PRO A 540 30.30 -8.85 -45.50
CA PRO A 540 31.76 -8.72 -45.31
C PRO A 540 32.56 -8.34 -46.56
N ASP A 541 31.98 -8.51 -47.75
CA ASP A 541 32.53 -8.09 -49.05
C ASP A 541 32.15 -6.65 -49.45
N GLY A 542 31.41 -5.93 -48.59
CA GLY A 542 30.90 -4.58 -48.83
C GLY A 542 29.60 -4.54 -49.63
N ALA A 543 29.06 -5.67 -50.10
CA ALA A 543 27.81 -5.68 -50.85
C ALA A 543 26.59 -5.46 -49.93
N PRO A 544 25.49 -4.86 -50.45
CA PRO A 544 24.24 -4.74 -49.70
C PRO A 544 23.69 -6.09 -49.23
N SER A 545 23.07 -6.09 -48.05
CA SER A 545 22.22 -7.19 -47.61
C SER A 545 21.05 -7.39 -48.60
N PRO A 546 20.60 -8.63 -48.87
CA PRO A 546 19.45 -8.90 -49.75
C PRO A 546 18.08 -8.51 -49.14
N SER A 547 18.08 -8.05 -47.88
CA SER A 547 16.97 -7.49 -47.12
C SER A 547 17.52 -6.31 -46.32
N ALA A 548 16.77 -5.22 -46.16
CA ALA A 548 17.18 -4.10 -45.31
C ALA A 548 16.93 -4.37 -43.82
N VAL A 549 16.32 -5.50 -43.48
CA VAL A 549 15.86 -5.87 -42.15
C VAL A 549 16.63 -7.09 -41.61
N SER A 550 16.98 -7.05 -40.33
CA SER A 550 17.56 -8.16 -39.59
C SER A 550 16.69 -8.49 -38.37
N VAL A 551 16.36 -9.77 -38.19
CA VAL A 551 15.57 -10.28 -37.06
C VAL A 551 16.32 -11.41 -36.37
N SER A 552 17.05 -11.10 -35.29
CA SER A 552 17.66 -12.14 -34.46
C SER A 552 16.65 -12.78 -33.52
N ARG A 553 16.90 -14.04 -33.15
CA ARG A 553 16.05 -14.83 -32.26
C ARG A 553 16.93 -15.62 -31.29
N ASP A 554 16.89 -15.21 -30.03
CA ASP A 554 17.64 -15.78 -28.91
C ASP A 554 16.69 -16.40 -27.88
N VAL A 555 17.25 -17.06 -26.87
CA VAL A 555 16.51 -17.54 -25.68
C VAL A 555 17.05 -16.93 -24.40
N GLY A 556 16.17 -16.71 -23.43
CA GLY A 556 16.51 -16.15 -22.12
C GLY A 556 16.80 -14.65 -22.11
N LEU A 557 16.96 -14.13 -20.89
CA LEU A 557 17.40 -12.76 -20.63
C LEU A 557 18.92 -12.63 -20.85
N SER A 558 19.35 -11.47 -21.36
CA SER A 558 20.78 -11.18 -21.42
C SER A 558 21.31 -10.86 -20.02
N ARG A 559 22.61 -11.12 -19.80
CA ARG A 559 23.29 -10.77 -18.55
C ARG A 559 23.17 -9.28 -18.22
N GLU A 560 23.24 -8.41 -19.22
CA GLU A 560 23.09 -6.96 -19.05
C GLU A 560 21.69 -6.58 -18.51
N LEU A 561 20.61 -7.21 -19.00
CA LEU A 561 19.26 -6.94 -18.50
C LEU A 561 19.07 -7.39 -17.04
N LEU A 562 19.75 -8.46 -16.62
CA LEU A 562 19.77 -8.90 -15.22
C LEU A 562 20.61 -7.96 -14.33
N GLU A 563 21.82 -7.58 -14.77
CA GLU A 563 22.67 -6.62 -14.05
C GLU A 563 22.10 -5.19 -14.03
N MET A 564 21.22 -4.85 -14.99
CA MET A 564 20.38 -3.65 -14.96
C MET A 564 19.24 -3.80 -13.96
N HIS A 565 18.49 -4.91 -14.03
CA HIS A 565 17.38 -5.20 -13.13
C HIS A 565 17.80 -5.11 -11.67
N ASP A 566 18.83 -5.86 -11.29
CA ASP A 566 19.26 -5.97 -9.90
C ASP A 566 19.79 -4.64 -9.36
N PHE A 567 20.48 -3.85 -10.20
CA PHE A 567 20.91 -2.50 -9.86
C PHE A 567 19.73 -1.59 -9.50
N TRP A 568 18.71 -1.50 -10.37
CA TRP A 568 17.55 -0.66 -10.10
C TRP A 568 16.69 -1.19 -8.94
N ASP A 569 16.59 -2.52 -8.75
CA ASP A 569 15.89 -3.08 -7.60
C ASP A 569 16.54 -2.66 -6.27
N THR A 570 17.88 -2.55 -6.20
CA THR A 570 18.53 -1.97 -5.00
C THR A 570 18.15 -0.50 -4.78
N LEU A 571 18.07 0.32 -5.83
CA LEU A 571 17.71 1.75 -5.73
C LEU A 571 16.26 2.00 -5.28
N TYR A 572 15.34 1.10 -5.64
CA TYR A 572 13.93 1.16 -5.20
C TYR A 572 13.67 0.45 -3.86
N SER A 573 14.67 -0.24 -3.28
CA SER A 573 14.55 -0.93 -1.99
C SER A 573 14.74 0.00 -0.78
N ASP A 574 14.60 -0.54 0.44
CA ASP A 574 15.03 0.14 1.68
C ASP A 574 16.54 -0.07 1.98
N GLY A 575 17.22 -0.97 1.24
CA GLY A 575 18.67 -1.26 1.34
C GLY A 575 19.00 -2.64 1.94
N CYS A 576 20.28 -3.04 1.93
CA CYS A 576 20.73 -4.34 2.47
C CYS A 576 20.95 -4.30 3.99
N LEU A 577 20.67 -5.40 4.70
CA LEU A 577 20.91 -5.55 6.15
C LEU A 577 21.98 -6.61 6.46
N ARG A 578 22.81 -6.37 7.47
CA ARG A 578 23.72 -7.35 8.07
C ARG A 578 23.27 -7.71 9.49
N GLY A 579 22.68 -8.89 9.66
CA GLY A 579 22.30 -9.44 10.96
C GLY A 579 23.42 -10.19 11.69
N ILE A 580 23.04 -10.95 12.72
CA ILE A 580 23.85 -11.83 13.56
C ILE A 580 23.21 -13.24 13.61
N LEU A 581 23.96 -14.25 14.08
CA LEU A 581 23.40 -15.56 14.46
C LEU A 581 23.27 -15.65 15.98
N MET A 582 22.08 -15.98 16.47
CA MET A 582 21.79 -16.28 17.88
C MET A 582 21.58 -17.79 18.08
N GLN A 583 21.64 -18.27 19.32
CA GLN A 583 21.26 -19.64 19.68
C GLN A 583 19.89 -19.68 20.38
N ASN A 584 19.05 -20.63 19.97
CA ASN A 584 17.73 -20.86 20.57
C ASN A 584 17.85 -21.63 21.91
N SER A 585 16.72 -21.91 22.57
CA SER A 585 16.71 -22.59 23.87
C SER A 585 17.13 -24.07 23.85
N VAL A 586 17.50 -24.63 22.69
CA VAL A 586 18.12 -25.95 22.55
C VAL A 586 19.50 -25.91 21.85
N GLY A 587 20.07 -24.72 21.67
CA GLY A 587 21.43 -24.51 21.15
C GLY A 587 21.56 -24.40 19.63
N GLU A 588 20.46 -24.50 18.86
CA GLU A 588 20.52 -24.34 17.41
C GLU A 588 20.69 -22.86 17.01
N SER A 589 21.49 -22.61 15.98
CA SER A 589 21.69 -21.27 15.43
C SER A 589 20.50 -20.80 14.57
N TYR A 590 20.08 -19.54 14.77
CA TYR A 590 19.06 -18.86 13.96
C TYR A 590 19.46 -17.39 13.64
N PRO A 591 19.11 -16.84 12.46
CA PRO A 591 19.34 -15.43 12.15
C PRO A 591 18.50 -14.45 12.97
N ALA A 592 19.17 -13.41 13.48
CA ALA A 592 18.56 -12.26 14.12
C ALA A 592 19.09 -10.96 13.52
N PHE A 593 18.26 -9.93 13.49
CA PHE A 593 18.59 -8.59 13.05
C PHE A 593 18.11 -7.63 14.13
N TRP A 594 18.99 -6.78 14.62
CA TRP A 594 18.71 -5.86 15.72
C TRP A 594 18.86 -4.41 15.27
N GLY A 595 18.11 -3.51 15.90
CA GLY A 595 18.33 -2.07 15.72
C GLY A 595 18.03 -1.55 14.30
N ILE A 596 17.11 -2.16 13.56
CA ILE A 596 16.68 -1.71 12.24
C ILE A 596 15.82 -0.44 12.42
N PRO A 597 16.18 0.71 11.81
CA PRO A 597 15.44 1.95 11.99
C PRO A 597 14.14 1.94 11.17
N PHE A 598 12.98 2.08 11.81
CA PHE A 598 11.68 2.08 11.10
C PHE A 598 11.08 3.47 10.90
N ALA A 599 11.43 4.44 11.76
CA ALA A 599 11.10 5.85 11.62
C ALA A 599 12.33 6.73 11.89
N LYS A 600 12.31 7.98 11.41
CA LYS A 600 13.35 8.99 11.67
C LYS A 600 13.49 9.26 13.19
N PRO A 601 14.70 9.56 13.68
CA PRO A 601 14.91 9.96 15.07
C PRO A 601 13.98 11.14 15.44
N PRO A 602 13.12 11.01 16.48
CA PRO A 602 12.10 12.00 16.83
C PRO A 602 12.68 13.22 17.58
N LEU A 603 13.74 13.81 17.03
CA LEU A 603 14.56 14.85 17.66
C LEU A 603 14.13 16.26 17.23
N GLY A 604 14.33 17.24 18.11
CA GLY A 604 14.08 18.66 17.81
C GLY A 604 12.65 18.93 17.35
N LYS A 605 12.48 19.32 16.07
CA LYS A 605 11.14 19.54 15.47
C LYS A 605 10.29 18.27 15.37
N LEU A 606 10.89 17.07 15.38
CA LEU A 606 10.17 15.80 15.35
C LEU A 606 9.78 15.27 16.75
N ARG A 607 10.23 15.93 17.83
CA ARG A 607 9.68 15.68 19.18
C ARG A 607 8.24 16.22 19.21
N PHE A 608 7.32 15.47 19.80
CA PHE A 608 5.88 15.76 19.77
C PHE A 608 5.33 15.97 18.34
N ALA A 609 5.67 15.04 17.45
CA ALA A 609 5.17 15.00 16.07
C ALA A 609 5.03 13.55 15.61
N ASN A 610 4.18 13.33 14.60
CA ASN A 610 4.03 12.03 13.95
C ASN A 610 5.40 11.51 13.47
N PRO A 611 5.69 10.20 13.61
CA PRO A 611 6.91 9.62 13.07
C PRO A 611 6.97 9.84 11.56
N GLN A 612 8.18 10.02 11.04
CA GLN A 612 8.44 10.21 9.62
C GLN A 612 9.21 9.01 9.06
N PRO A 613 8.95 8.55 7.83
CA PRO A 613 9.71 7.46 7.22
C PRO A 613 11.20 7.77 7.17
N ASN A 614 12.04 6.75 7.39
CA ASN A 614 13.49 6.87 7.24
C ASN A 614 13.89 7.08 5.77
N GLU A 615 15.00 7.79 5.60
CA GLU A 615 15.80 7.68 4.38
C GLU A 615 16.42 6.26 4.31
N PRO A 616 16.75 5.75 3.11
CA PRO A 616 17.55 4.54 2.99
C PRO A 616 18.85 4.65 3.75
N TRP A 617 19.32 3.52 4.26
CA TRP A 617 20.71 3.40 4.68
C TRP A 617 21.61 3.14 3.47
N GLU A 618 22.76 3.80 3.43
CA GLU A 618 23.72 3.66 2.34
C GLU A 618 24.39 2.28 2.39
N GLY A 619 24.26 1.48 1.32
CA GLY A 619 24.88 0.16 1.19
C GLY A 619 24.30 -0.92 2.13
N LYS A 620 25.01 -1.24 3.22
CA LYS A 620 24.68 -2.34 4.16
C LYS A 620 24.56 -1.83 5.59
N TYR A 621 23.35 -1.77 6.14
CA TYR A 621 23.15 -1.41 7.55
C TYR A 621 23.63 -2.50 8.50
N ASP A 622 24.30 -2.10 9.57
CA ASP A 622 24.85 -3.02 10.57
C ASP A 622 23.82 -3.40 11.65
N ALA A 623 22.80 -4.15 11.24
CA ALA A 623 21.76 -4.72 12.11
C ALA A 623 22.26 -5.89 13.00
N SER A 624 23.54 -5.88 13.39
CA SER A 624 24.15 -6.86 14.30
C SER A 624 24.29 -6.35 15.75
N LYS A 625 23.78 -5.13 16.02
CA LYS A 625 23.91 -4.42 17.30
C LYS A 625 22.54 -3.99 17.81
N ALA A 626 22.28 -4.24 19.08
CA ALA A 626 21.11 -3.69 19.75
C ALA A 626 21.15 -2.15 19.77
N LYS A 627 19.97 -1.54 19.84
CA LYS A 627 19.78 -0.10 19.99
C LYS A 627 19.18 0.20 21.36
N ASP A 628 19.32 1.44 21.79
CA ASP A 628 18.81 1.92 23.07
C ASP A 628 17.27 1.86 23.15
N ALA A 629 16.76 1.80 24.38
CA ALA A 629 15.35 2.00 24.65
C ALA A 629 14.98 3.48 24.55
N CYS A 630 13.69 3.77 24.37
CA CYS A 630 13.19 5.15 24.50
C CYS A 630 13.41 5.66 25.94
N ILE A 631 13.76 6.94 26.09
CA ILE A 631 14.08 7.54 27.39
C ILE A 631 12.93 7.36 28.41
N GLN A 632 13.26 6.83 29.59
CA GLN A 632 12.27 6.35 30.56
C GLN A 632 12.81 6.30 32.00
N LYS A 633 11.90 6.30 32.97
CA LYS A 633 12.18 6.04 34.40
C LYS A 633 11.19 5.00 34.94
N VAL A 634 11.69 3.89 35.48
CA VAL A 634 10.86 2.79 35.99
C VAL A 634 10.42 3.06 37.43
N ALA A 635 9.47 3.97 37.64
CA ALA A 635 8.97 4.35 38.98
C ALA A 635 8.41 3.17 39.81
N LEU A 636 8.06 2.05 39.15
CA LEU A 636 7.63 0.81 39.83
C LEU A 636 8.76 0.09 40.57
N VAL A 637 10.04 0.36 40.27
CA VAL A 637 11.21 -0.29 40.89
C VAL A 637 12.00 0.77 41.69
N PRO A 638 12.08 0.69 43.04
CA PRO A 638 12.59 1.79 43.87
C PRO A 638 14.03 2.23 43.57
N THR A 639 14.85 1.32 43.04
CA THR A 639 16.28 1.51 42.77
C THR A 639 16.61 1.63 41.28
N ALA A 640 15.61 1.64 40.39
CA ALA A 640 15.87 1.66 38.95
C ALA A 640 16.39 3.04 38.49
N PRO A 641 17.51 3.09 37.74
CA PRO A 641 17.98 4.32 37.13
C PRO A 641 17.04 4.79 36.01
N MET A 642 17.19 6.06 35.62
CA MET A 642 16.71 6.54 34.33
C MET A 642 17.65 6.03 33.23
N PHE A 643 17.10 5.60 32.09
CA PHE A 643 17.89 5.13 30.95
C PHE A 643 17.15 5.36 29.63
N GLY A 644 17.84 5.08 28.51
CA GLY A 644 17.31 5.28 27.15
C GLY A 644 17.52 6.70 26.61
N VAL A 645 17.18 6.88 25.34
CA VAL A 645 17.40 8.12 24.57
C VAL A 645 16.16 8.46 23.72
N GLU A 646 16.14 9.62 23.07
CA GLU A 646 15.07 9.98 22.13
C GLU A 646 15.21 9.31 20.75
N ASP A 647 16.44 9.09 20.25
CA ASP A 647 16.68 8.27 19.07
C ASP A 647 16.48 6.79 19.39
N CYS A 648 15.23 6.35 19.40
CA CYS A 648 14.84 5.01 19.83
C CYS A 648 13.94 4.24 18.87
N LEU A 649 13.55 4.80 17.71
CA LEU A 649 12.55 4.21 16.81
C LEU A 649 13.09 3.08 15.91
N TYR A 650 13.50 2.02 16.60
CA TYR A 650 14.15 0.83 16.06
C TYR A 650 13.33 -0.44 16.34
N LEU A 651 13.46 -1.41 15.44
CA LEU A 651 12.88 -2.75 15.56
C LEU A 651 13.92 -3.86 15.34
N ASN A 652 13.58 -5.05 15.80
CA ASN A 652 14.37 -6.27 15.69
C ASN A 652 13.54 -7.34 14.98
N VAL A 653 14.16 -8.14 14.12
CA VAL A 653 13.52 -9.28 13.43
C VAL A 653 14.32 -10.56 13.71
N PHE A 654 13.62 -11.60 14.15
CA PHE A 654 14.20 -12.90 14.50
C PHE A 654 13.51 -13.97 13.66
N THR A 655 14.27 -14.70 12.84
CA THR A 655 13.74 -15.69 11.88
C THR A 655 14.48 -17.03 12.01
N PRO A 656 13.80 -18.18 11.91
CA PRO A 656 14.45 -19.49 12.07
C PRO A 656 15.32 -19.89 10.87
N THR A 657 15.20 -19.22 9.73
CA THR A 657 16.02 -19.43 8.52
C THR A 657 15.86 -18.25 7.54
N LEU A 658 16.94 -17.91 6.82
CA LEU A 658 16.89 -17.00 5.65
C LEU A 658 16.82 -17.74 4.31
N LYS A 659 16.98 -19.06 4.30
CA LYS A 659 16.73 -19.90 3.11
C LYS A 659 15.21 -20.02 2.90
N ARG A 660 14.74 -19.98 1.64
CA ARG A 660 13.34 -20.28 1.30
C ARG A 660 12.93 -21.62 1.90
N THR A 661 11.92 -21.59 2.74
CA THR A 661 11.20 -22.75 3.28
C THR A 661 10.45 -23.47 2.15
N VAL A 662 10.40 -24.81 2.22
CA VAL A 662 9.63 -25.62 1.26
C VAL A 662 8.13 -25.34 1.43
N ASP A 663 7.70 -25.14 2.67
CA ASP A 663 6.30 -24.92 3.09
C ASP A 663 5.80 -23.48 2.89
N GLY A 664 6.59 -22.62 2.24
CA GLY A 664 6.24 -21.22 1.99
C GLY A 664 6.45 -20.27 3.20
N PRO A 665 6.01 -19.01 3.08
CA PRO A 665 6.35 -17.95 4.02
C PRO A 665 5.66 -18.10 5.39
N LEU A 666 6.41 -17.80 6.45
CA LEU A 666 6.02 -18.04 7.84
C LEU A 666 5.09 -16.94 8.40
N PRO A 667 4.18 -17.27 9.33
CA PRO A 667 3.47 -16.27 10.14
C PRO A 667 4.42 -15.40 10.95
N VAL A 668 3.96 -14.18 11.24
CA VAL A 668 4.76 -13.14 11.90
C VAL A 668 4.09 -12.74 13.21
N LEU A 669 4.76 -12.96 14.33
CA LEU A 669 4.37 -12.47 15.65
C LEU A 669 5.03 -11.10 15.88
N VAL A 670 4.24 -10.04 16.05
CA VAL A 670 4.74 -8.67 16.28
C VAL A 670 4.39 -8.24 17.71
N TYR A 671 5.42 -8.10 18.56
CA TYR A 671 5.28 -7.78 19.98
C TYR A 671 5.32 -6.28 20.24
N ILE A 672 4.26 -5.77 20.87
CA ILE A 672 4.15 -4.43 21.45
C ILE A 672 4.40 -4.55 22.96
N HIS A 673 5.48 -3.95 23.45
CA HIS A 673 5.85 -4.11 24.86
C HIS A 673 4.91 -3.35 25.82
N GLY A 674 4.70 -3.94 27.00
CA GLY A 674 4.02 -3.30 28.13
C GLY A 674 4.85 -2.23 28.84
N GLY A 675 4.41 -1.89 30.07
CA GLY A 675 5.06 -0.90 30.94
C GLY A 675 4.29 0.41 31.15
N GLY A 676 2.95 0.36 31.16
CA GLY A 676 2.12 1.51 31.55
C GLY A 676 2.27 2.76 30.67
N TYR A 677 2.68 2.60 29.41
CA TYR A 677 3.10 3.68 28.49
C TYR A 677 4.31 4.51 28.96
N LEU A 678 4.87 4.26 30.15
CA LEU A 678 5.87 5.12 30.82
C LEU A 678 7.28 4.50 30.90
N TYR A 679 7.37 3.18 30.75
CA TYR A 679 8.62 2.42 30.60
C TYR A 679 8.40 1.21 29.66
N GLY A 680 9.45 0.48 29.35
CA GLY A 680 9.43 -0.73 28.54
C GLY A 680 10.55 -0.78 27.50
N SER A 681 10.88 -1.97 27.00
CA SER A 681 11.95 -2.13 26.01
C SER A 681 11.78 -3.40 25.18
N ALA A 682 12.12 -3.30 23.90
CA ALA A 682 12.30 -4.39 22.95
C ALA A 682 13.76 -4.89 22.85
N GLN A 683 14.67 -4.43 23.71
CA GLN A 683 16.07 -4.87 23.72
C GLN A 683 16.19 -6.41 23.90
N PRO A 684 17.09 -7.08 23.17
CA PRO A 684 17.23 -8.54 23.23
C PRO A 684 17.39 -9.09 24.65
N GLU A 685 18.16 -8.42 25.51
CA GLU A 685 18.43 -8.84 26.89
C GLU A 685 17.17 -8.87 27.79
N GLN A 686 16.11 -8.17 27.35
CA GLN A 686 14.81 -8.09 28.01
C GLN A 686 13.68 -8.81 27.27
N ARG A 687 13.85 -9.13 25.98
CA ARG A 687 12.81 -9.69 25.09
C ARG A 687 13.40 -10.66 24.04
N ASP A 688 14.27 -11.56 24.45
CA ASP A 688 14.86 -12.58 23.57
C ASP A 688 13.81 -13.65 23.21
N PRO A 689 13.46 -13.83 21.92
CA PRO A 689 12.45 -14.78 21.47
C PRO A 689 13.03 -16.18 21.18
N ALA A 690 14.22 -16.53 21.69
CA ALA A 690 14.86 -17.84 21.55
C ALA A 690 13.90 -19.05 21.67
N ARG A 691 12.89 -18.98 22.54
CA ARG A 691 11.88 -20.03 22.74
C ARG A 691 10.91 -20.17 21.57
N PHE A 692 10.46 -19.05 20.98
CA PHE A 692 9.70 -19.08 19.72
C PHE A 692 10.54 -19.66 18.58
N MET A 693 11.83 -19.32 18.54
CA MET A 693 12.75 -19.77 17.49
C MET A 693 13.03 -21.28 17.55
N THR A 694 12.95 -21.92 18.73
CA THR A 694 12.97 -23.40 18.88
C THR A 694 11.84 -24.10 18.14
N SER A 695 10.69 -23.44 17.90
CA SER A 695 9.61 -24.04 17.11
C SER A 695 9.90 -24.13 15.61
N ARG A 696 10.76 -23.23 15.11
CA ARG A 696 11.02 -22.94 13.68
C ARG A 696 9.77 -22.63 12.81
N ARG A 697 8.60 -22.38 13.42
CA ARG A 697 7.29 -22.18 12.73
C ARG A 697 6.86 -20.72 12.54
N VAL A 698 7.53 -19.75 13.16
CA VAL A 698 7.15 -18.32 13.13
C VAL A 698 8.37 -17.41 13.04
N ILE A 699 8.16 -16.20 12.54
CA ILE A 699 9.08 -15.06 12.69
C ILE A 699 8.58 -14.21 13.87
N VAL A 700 9.50 -13.67 14.67
CA VAL A 700 9.17 -12.70 15.73
C VAL A 700 9.74 -11.33 15.39
N VAL A 701 8.96 -10.28 15.60
CA VAL A 701 9.37 -8.88 15.52
C VAL A 701 9.13 -8.23 16.88
N THR A 702 10.12 -7.52 17.41
CA THR A 702 9.99 -6.71 18.63
C THR A 702 10.43 -5.29 18.31
N PHE A 703 9.75 -4.26 18.80
CA PHE A 703 10.09 -2.88 18.47
C PHE A 703 9.86 -1.90 19.62
N GLN A 704 10.61 -0.80 19.61
CA GLN A 704 10.45 0.31 20.55
C GLN A 704 9.39 1.31 20.04
N TYR A 705 8.69 2.00 20.94
CA TYR A 705 7.84 3.16 20.60
C TYR A 705 8.00 4.25 21.66
N ARG A 706 7.74 5.53 21.32
CA ARG A 706 7.91 6.63 22.27
C ARG A 706 7.00 6.49 23.49
N LEU A 707 7.55 6.83 24.66
CA LEU A 707 6.94 6.62 25.98
C LEU A 707 6.69 7.94 26.71
N SER A 708 5.80 7.89 27.69
CA SER A 708 5.43 9.00 28.56
C SER A 708 5.07 10.25 27.75
N VAL A 709 5.45 11.43 28.22
CA VAL A 709 5.34 12.72 27.54
C VAL A 709 5.86 12.70 26.09
N PHE A 710 6.95 11.98 25.77
CA PHE A 710 7.48 11.92 24.39
C PHE A 710 6.55 11.20 23.41
N GLY A 711 5.80 10.20 23.89
CA GLY A 711 4.85 9.43 23.09
C GLY A 711 3.42 9.97 23.09
N PHE A 712 3.02 10.69 24.15
CA PHE A 712 1.60 10.95 24.43
C PHE A 712 1.29 12.36 24.96
N PHE A 713 2.24 13.30 24.91
CA PHE A 713 1.93 14.72 25.10
C PHE A 713 0.94 15.19 24.02
N SER A 714 -0.11 15.91 24.43
CA SER A 714 -1.12 16.45 23.53
C SER A 714 -1.59 17.81 24.04
N THR A 715 -1.89 18.73 23.12
CA THR A 715 -2.53 20.03 23.39
C THR A 715 -4.02 20.03 23.08
N GLY A 716 -4.59 18.88 22.69
CA GLY A 716 -5.98 18.77 22.21
C GLY A 716 -6.22 19.38 20.81
N ASP A 717 -5.18 19.92 20.18
CA ASP A 717 -5.19 20.56 18.87
C ASP A 717 -4.01 20.08 18.01
N ARG A 718 -3.88 20.59 16.79
CA ARG A 718 -2.80 20.22 15.86
C ARG A 718 -1.41 20.73 16.21
N SER A 719 -1.23 21.52 17.27
CA SER A 719 0.10 21.91 17.74
C SER A 719 0.88 20.69 18.25
N ALA A 720 0.18 19.81 18.97
CA ALA A 720 0.56 18.44 19.26
C ALA A 720 -0.73 17.61 19.45
N SER A 721 -1.17 16.92 18.40
CA SER A 721 -2.41 16.10 18.43
C SER A 721 -2.33 14.97 19.45
N GLY A 722 -1.16 14.33 19.55
CA GLY A 722 -0.87 13.27 20.51
C GLY A 722 -0.72 11.91 19.86
N ASN A 723 -0.85 10.85 20.66
CA ASN A 723 -0.75 9.45 20.23
C ASN A 723 0.51 9.10 19.41
N PHE A 724 1.57 9.90 19.48
CA PHE A 724 2.81 9.72 18.71
C PHE A 724 3.42 8.32 18.92
N GLY A 725 3.40 7.80 20.15
CA GLY A 725 3.81 6.43 20.48
C GLY A 725 2.92 5.35 19.85
N MET A 726 1.65 5.62 19.56
CA MET A 726 0.78 4.72 18.79
C MET A 726 1.06 4.83 17.29
N LYS A 727 1.32 6.03 16.79
CA LYS A 727 1.73 6.25 15.39
C LYS A 727 3.10 5.62 15.10
N ASP A 728 4.00 5.56 16.10
CA ASP A 728 5.25 4.79 16.03
C ASP A 728 4.95 3.29 15.83
N GLN A 729 4.01 2.72 16.60
CA GLN A 729 3.56 1.33 16.44
C GLN A 729 2.94 1.10 15.05
N VAL A 730 2.13 2.04 14.53
CA VAL A 730 1.64 1.99 13.15
C VAL A 730 2.78 2.03 12.12
N MET A 731 3.81 2.85 12.32
CA MET A 731 4.95 2.91 11.38
C MET A 731 5.79 1.63 11.41
N ALA A 732 5.98 1.01 12.57
CA ALA A 732 6.60 -0.31 12.69
C ALA A 732 5.77 -1.40 11.97
N LEU A 733 4.43 -1.38 12.12
CA LEU A 733 3.54 -2.30 11.41
C LEU A 733 3.54 -2.07 9.88
N ARG A 734 3.58 -0.81 9.43
CA ARG A 734 3.77 -0.44 8.02
C ARG A 734 5.12 -0.94 7.48
N TRP A 735 6.20 -0.84 8.27
CA TRP A 735 7.50 -1.40 7.92
C TRP A 735 7.44 -2.94 7.78
N VAL A 736 6.82 -3.64 8.74
CA VAL A 736 6.64 -5.11 8.68
C VAL A 736 5.86 -5.48 7.42
N LYS A 737 4.78 -4.75 7.09
CA LYS A 737 3.96 -5.00 5.89
C LYS A 737 4.77 -4.93 4.59
N ARG A 738 5.72 -3.98 4.48
CA ARG A 738 6.60 -3.85 3.31
C ARG A 738 7.72 -4.90 3.29
N ASN A 739 8.43 -5.04 4.42
CA ASN A 739 9.78 -5.63 4.42
C ASN A 739 9.85 -7.08 4.92
N ILE A 740 8.85 -7.63 5.62
CA ILE A 740 9.00 -8.93 6.30
C ILE A 740 9.20 -10.13 5.34
N ARG A 741 8.83 -9.98 4.06
CA ARG A 741 9.11 -10.98 3.01
C ARG A 741 10.60 -11.28 2.86
N ALA A 742 11.47 -10.29 3.02
CA ALA A 742 12.93 -10.45 2.93
C ALA A 742 13.51 -11.35 4.04
N PHE A 743 12.75 -11.59 5.12
CA PHE A 743 13.14 -12.43 6.25
C PHE A 743 12.45 -13.81 6.23
N GLY A 744 11.62 -14.09 5.21
CA GLY A 744 10.83 -15.31 5.06
C GLY A 744 9.38 -15.25 5.55
N GLY A 745 8.86 -14.06 5.91
CA GLY A 745 7.51 -13.91 6.50
C GLY A 745 6.40 -13.58 5.50
N ASP A 746 5.16 -13.99 5.79
CA ASP A 746 3.98 -13.55 5.02
C ASP A 746 3.37 -12.27 5.65
N PRO A 747 3.40 -11.11 4.97
CA PRO A 747 2.72 -9.89 5.43
C PRO A 747 1.17 -10.00 5.42
N ARG A 748 0.62 -11.16 5.07
CA ARG A 748 -0.81 -11.53 5.17
C ARG A 748 -1.12 -12.49 6.33
N ARG A 749 -0.10 -12.90 7.12
CA ARG A 749 -0.24 -13.75 8.32
C ARG A 749 0.44 -13.11 9.54
N VAL A 750 0.21 -11.81 9.73
CA VAL A 750 0.72 -11.01 10.84
C VAL A 750 -0.24 -11.06 12.03
N THR A 751 0.28 -11.43 13.20
CA THR A 751 -0.42 -11.43 14.49
C THR A 751 0.25 -10.39 15.38
N ILE A 752 -0.50 -9.37 15.82
CA ILE A 752 0.00 -8.43 16.83
C ILE A 752 -0.30 -8.95 18.24
N PHE A 753 0.62 -8.75 19.18
CA PHE A 753 0.39 -9.08 20.57
C PHE A 753 1.13 -8.15 21.53
N GLY A 754 0.62 -8.01 22.74
CA GLY A 754 1.27 -7.23 23.78
C GLY A 754 0.69 -7.47 25.16
N GLU A 755 1.45 -7.09 26.18
CA GLU A 755 1.13 -7.28 27.60
C GLU A 755 0.91 -5.94 28.31
N SER A 756 0.01 -5.90 29.31
CA SER A 756 -0.33 -4.70 30.07
C SER A 756 -0.73 -3.54 29.13
N ALA A 757 -0.03 -2.41 29.19
CA ALA A 757 -0.21 -1.30 28.23
C ALA A 757 -0.05 -1.72 26.76
N GLY A 758 0.81 -2.70 26.44
CA GLY A 758 0.95 -3.28 25.09
C GLY A 758 -0.25 -4.14 24.68
N GLY A 759 -0.95 -4.74 25.65
CA GLY A 759 -2.24 -5.42 25.44
C GLY A 759 -3.35 -4.41 25.14
N ALA A 760 -3.39 -3.30 25.87
CA ALA A 760 -4.27 -2.18 25.55
C ALA A 760 -3.93 -1.56 24.18
N CYS A 761 -2.64 -1.34 23.85
CA CYS A 761 -2.19 -0.92 22.51
C CYS A 761 -2.68 -1.86 21.41
N THR A 762 -2.60 -3.18 21.65
CA THR A 762 -3.09 -4.20 20.71
C THR A 762 -4.61 -4.09 20.51
N GLN A 763 -5.39 -3.79 21.55
CA GLN A 763 -6.83 -3.51 21.40
C GLN A 763 -7.09 -2.15 20.72
N PHE A 764 -6.27 -1.13 20.95
CA PHE A 764 -6.36 0.15 20.23
C PHE A 764 -6.06 -0.01 18.73
N HIS A 765 -5.14 -0.89 18.33
CA HIS A 765 -4.90 -1.23 16.91
C HIS A 765 -6.09 -1.94 16.25
N LEU A 766 -6.94 -2.65 17.01
CA LEU A 766 -8.22 -3.14 16.49
C LEU A 766 -9.17 -1.97 16.19
N ILE A 767 -9.24 -0.97 17.06
CA ILE A 767 -10.15 0.19 16.92
C ILE A 767 -9.66 1.17 15.83
N SER A 768 -8.37 1.44 15.77
CA SER A 768 -7.78 2.53 14.99
C SER A 768 -7.98 2.36 13.47
N PRO A 769 -8.53 3.37 12.75
CA PRO A 769 -8.64 3.33 11.30
C PRO A 769 -7.27 3.28 10.62
N LEU A 770 -6.27 3.93 11.21
CA LEU A 770 -4.88 4.01 10.72
C LEU A 770 -4.15 2.65 10.71
N SER A 771 -4.71 1.65 11.41
CA SER A 771 -4.13 0.31 11.57
C SER A 771 -4.76 -0.77 10.67
N ARG A 772 -5.80 -0.41 9.89
CA ARG A 772 -6.57 -1.35 9.05
C ARG A 772 -5.68 -2.08 8.04
N GLY A 773 -5.88 -3.39 7.90
CA GLY A 773 -5.17 -4.23 6.94
C GLY A 773 -3.70 -4.54 7.25
N LEU A 774 -3.09 -3.90 8.26
CA LEU A 774 -1.68 -4.14 8.62
C LEU A 774 -1.49 -5.55 9.23
N PHE A 775 -2.41 -5.98 10.09
CA PHE A 775 -2.39 -7.29 10.76
C PHE A 775 -3.69 -8.09 10.51
N GLN A 776 -3.68 -9.37 10.88
CA GLN A 776 -4.74 -10.34 10.58
C GLN A 776 -5.22 -11.16 11.79
N ARG A 777 -4.55 -11.04 12.95
CA ARG A 777 -4.92 -11.61 14.26
C ARG A 777 -4.39 -10.72 15.39
N ALA A 778 -4.99 -10.78 16.58
CA ALA A 778 -4.56 -10.00 17.75
C ALA A 778 -4.55 -10.83 19.05
N ILE A 779 -3.57 -10.60 19.94
CA ILE A 779 -3.54 -11.19 21.30
C ILE A 779 -3.31 -10.10 22.36
N THR A 780 -4.28 -9.89 23.25
CA THR A 780 -4.24 -8.85 24.29
C THR A 780 -4.03 -9.49 25.67
N MET A 781 -2.85 -9.30 26.26
CA MET A 781 -2.44 -9.97 27.50
C MET A 781 -2.53 -9.03 28.69
N SER A 782 -3.34 -9.35 29.71
CA SER A 782 -3.56 -8.54 30.92
C SER A 782 -3.77 -7.04 30.65
N GLY A 783 -4.51 -6.66 29.59
CA GLY A 783 -4.62 -5.26 29.17
C GLY A 783 -5.76 -5.00 28.20
N SER A 784 -6.43 -3.86 28.37
CA SER A 784 -7.58 -3.46 27.56
C SER A 784 -7.65 -1.94 27.37
N ALA A 785 -8.06 -1.50 26.19
CA ALA A 785 -8.40 -0.10 25.89
C ALA A 785 -9.64 0.40 26.66
N LEU A 786 -10.35 -0.49 27.37
CA LEU A 786 -11.46 -0.15 28.26
C LEU A 786 -11.06 -0.02 29.74
N SER A 787 -9.81 -0.32 30.10
CA SER A 787 -9.31 -0.19 31.48
C SER A 787 -9.18 1.28 31.91
N THR A 788 -9.52 1.62 33.16
CA THR A 788 -9.54 3.02 33.63
C THR A 788 -8.16 3.70 33.62
N TRP A 789 -7.08 2.93 33.65
CA TRP A 789 -5.70 3.40 33.46
C TRP A 789 -5.32 3.66 31.99
N SER A 790 -6.21 3.36 31.04
CA SER A 790 -6.03 3.43 29.58
C SER A 790 -7.04 4.33 28.86
N VAL A 791 -8.20 4.62 29.49
CA VAL A 791 -9.23 5.55 28.96
C VAL A 791 -8.63 6.94 28.70
N PRO A 792 -8.93 7.59 27.56
CA PRO A 792 -8.45 8.94 27.24
C PRO A 792 -8.66 10.01 28.32
N ILE A 793 -7.72 10.96 28.38
CA ILE A 793 -7.81 12.16 29.23
C ILE A 793 -8.82 13.12 28.61
N GLU A 794 -9.72 13.68 29.43
CA GLU A 794 -10.76 14.62 28.99
C GLU A 794 -10.18 16.01 28.63
N ASP A 795 -9.20 16.50 29.39
CA ASP A 795 -8.42 17.71 29.10
C ASP A 795 -6.91 17.38 29.05
N PRO A 796 -6.35 17.07 27.87
CA PRO A 796 -4.91 16.88 27.71
C PRO A 796 -4.12 18.19 27.81
N LEU A 797 -4.74 19.34 27.49
CA LEU A 797 -4.09 20.65 27.52
C LEU A 797 -3.76 21.09 28.96
N ALA A 798 -4.64 20.81 29.92
CA ALA A 798 -4.36 21.02 31.34
C ALA A 798 -3.11 20.24 31.80
N LEU A 799 -2.96 18.98 31.38
CA LEU A 799 -1.77 18.18 31.68
C LEU A 799 -0.51 18.75 31.00
N ALA A 800 -0.62 19.14 29.72
CA ALA A 800 0.47 19.78 28.98
C ALA A 800 0.95 21.08 29.64
N ARG A 801 0.02 21.91 30.11
CA ARG A 801 0.31 23.18 30.81
C ARG A 801 0.91 22.95 32.20
N ALA A 802 0.38 22.00 32.97
CA ALA A 802 0.97 21.62 34.26
C ALA A 802 2.40 21.09 34.08
N GLN A 803 2.66 20.29 33.04
CA GLN A 803 4.01 19.82 32.72
C GLN A 803 4.97 20.97 32.41
N ALA A 804 4.53 21.92 31.59
CA ALA A 804 5.30 23.10 31.22
C ALA A 804 5.64 24.00 32.42
N GLN A 805 4.70 24.15 33.37
CA GLN A 805 4.93 24.86 34.62
C GLN A 805 5.99 24.16 35.49
N VAL A 806 5.95 22.82 35.62
CA VAL A 806 6.95 22.06 36.39
C VAL A 806 8.36 22.18 35.80
N VAL A 807 8.51 22.21 34.47
CA VAL A 807 9.81 22.44 33.80
C VAL A 807 10.19 23.92 33.71
N GLY A 808 9.43 24.82 34.33
CA GLY A 808 9.77 26.23 34.52
C GLY A 808 9.45 27.16 33.34
N ILE A 809 8.56 26.79 32.43
CA ILE A 809 8.12 27.66 31.32
C ILE A 809 7.17 28.75 31.86
N PRO A 810 7.52 30.04 31.80
CA PRO A 810 6.67 31.12 32.33
C PRO A 810 5.40 31.31 31.48
N GLY A 811 4.27 31.59 32.14
CA GLY A 811 2.99 31.90 31.46
C GLY A 811 2.35 30.73 30.71
N ALA A 812 2.82 29.50 30.91
CA ALA A 812 2.33 28.30 30.21
C ALA A 812 0.80 28.08 30.35
N ASP A 813 0.20 28.55 31.44
CA ASP A 813 -1.25 28.53 31.71
C ASP A 813 -2.10 29.32 30.71
N VAL A 814 -1.54 30.38 30.11
CA VAL A 814 -2.20 31.23 29.10
C VAL A 814 -1.53 31.17 27.72
N MET A 815 -0.33 30.60 27.63
CA MET A 815 0.47 30.49 26.41
C MET A 815 -0.30 29.80 25.25
N PRO A 816 -0.19 30.28 24.00
CA PRO A 816 -0.69 29.60 22.81
C PRO A 816 -0.09 28.20 22.66
N THR A 817 -0.88 27.23 22.24
CA THR A 817 -0.51 25.81 22.11
C THR A 817 0.71 25.57 21.20
N ALA A 818 0.81 26.28 20.07
CA ALA A 818 1.96 26.19 19.17
C ALA A 818 3.27 26.72 19.81
N GLU A 819 3.20 27.77 20.62
CA GLU A 819 4.35 28.32 21.36
C GLU A 819 4.73 27.40 22.52
N LEU A 820 3.73 26.87 23.24
CA LEU A 820 3.90 25.90 24.32
C LEU A 820 4.64 24.65 23.83
N VAL A 821 4.24 24.11 22.67
CA VAL A 821 4.93 22.99 22.02
C VAL A 821 6.36 23.35 21.62
N ALA A 822 6.59 24.57 21.07
CA ALA A 822 7.93 25.03 20.73
C ALA A 822 8.84 25.10 21.97
N LYS A 823 8.35 25.66 23.08
CA LYS A 823 9.09 25.72 24.35
C LYS A 823 9.34 24.33 24.95
N MET A 824 8.35 23.43 24.92
CA MET A 824 8.52 22.04 25.36
C MET A 824 9.55 21.25 24.51
N ARG A 825 9.77 21.62 23.24
CA ARG A 825 10.84 21.06 22.39
C ARG A 825 12.25 21.53 22.79
N GLU A 826 12.38 22.67 23.48
CA GLU A 826 13.68 23.19 23.96
C GLU A 826 14.14 22.52 25.27
N VAL A 827 13.22 21.94 26.05
CA VAL A 827 13.53 21.31 27.35
C VAL A 827 14.45 20.10 27.19
N ASN A 828 15.43 19.93 28.09
CA ASN A 828 16.30 18.75 28.10
C ASN A 828 15.49 17.47 28.40
N ALA A 829 15.73 16.40 27.64
CA ALA A 829 14.94 15.17 27.74
C ALA A 829 15.03 14.48 29.12
N ILE A 830 16.16 14.56 29.81
CA ILE A 830 16.35 14.00 31.16
C ILE A 830 15.53 14.79 32.19
N GLU A 831 15.59 16.13 32.14
CA GLU A 831 14.81 16.97 33.06
C GLU A 831 13.30 16.85 32.79
N LEU A 832 12.90 16.78 31.52
CA LEU A 832 11.52 16.50 31.15
C LEU A 832 11.07 15.12 31.68
N THR A 833 11.90 14.08 31.59
CA THR A 833 11.58 12.75 32.14
C THR A 833 11.52 12.76 33.68
N LYS A 834 12.35 13.55 34.37
CA LYS A 834 12.27 13.73 35.83
C LYS A 834 10.98 14.45 36.26
N SER A 835 10.58 15.47 35.49
CA SER A 835 9.46 16.37 35.82
C SER A 835 8.10 15.66 35.93
N ILE A 836 7.97 14.45 35.40
CA ILE A 836 6.80 13.56 35.56
C ILE A 836 6.45 13.34 37.05
N GLU A 837 7.44 13.29 37.95
CA GLU A 837 7.22 12.93 39.35
C GLU A 837 6.54 14.06 40.16
N ALA A 838 6.72 15.32 39.77
CA ALA A 838 6.05 16.45 40.43
C ALA A 838 4.57 16.58 40.03
N LEU A 839 4.11 15.81 39.04
CA LEU A 839 2.69 15.67 38.66
C LEU A 839 2.01 14.47 39.32
N LYS A 840 2.70 13.76 40.22
CA LYS A 840 2.10 12.68 41.02
C LYS A 840 1.39 13.27 42.24
N LEU A 841 0.20 12.74 42.52
CA LEU A 841 -0.69 13.19 43.60
C LEU A 841 -0.50 12.37 44.88
N TRP A 842 0.02 11.15 44.78
CA TRP A 842 0.34 10.30 45.94
C TRP A 842 1.32 9.18 45.57
N ASP A 843 2.55 9.21 46.10
CA ASP A 843 3.64 8.30 45.71
C ASP A 843 3.77 8.25 44.17
N ILE A 844 3.63 7.07 43.54
CA ILE A 844 3.63 6.92 42.08
C ILE A 844 2.28 7.20 41.39
N HIS A 845 1.20 7.51 42.11
CA HIS A 845 -0.15 7.67 41.56
C HIS A 845 -0.44 9.09 41.03
N PRO A 846 -1.15 9.23 39.89
CA PRO A 846 -1.64 8.17 39.02
C PRO A 846 -0.49 7.48 38.27
N ILE A 847 -0.48 6.14 38.25
CA ILE A 847 0.65 5.36 37.67
C ILE A 847 0.81 5.72 36.19
N THR A 848 -0.24 5.49 35.40
CA THR A 848 -0.35 6.02 34.04
C THR A 848 -0.77 7.50 34.12
N LEU A 849 0.18 8.40 33.84
CA LEU A 849 -0.09 9.84 33.73
C LEU A 849 -0.37 10.21 32.26
N TYR A 850 0.54 9.79 31.38
CA TYR A 850 0.42 9.91 29.93
C TYR A 850 0.03 8.55 29.34
N HIS A 851 -0.96 8.56 28.44
CA HIS A 851 -1.55 7.40 27.76
C HIS A 851 -2.34 7.90 26.53
N PRO A 852 -2.93 7.03 25.68
CA PRO A 852 -3.66 7.47 24.50
C PRO A 852 -4.77 8.50 24.78
N VAL A 853 -4.97 9.40 23.83
CA VAL A 853 -5.96 10.50 23.84
C VAL A 853 -6.89 10.40 22.63
N VAL A 854 -7.95 11.21 22.60
CA VAL A 854 -8.72 11.48 21.37
C VAL A 854 -8.05 12.62 20.63
N GLU A 855 -7.84 12.47 19.33
CA GLU A 855 -7.19 13.46 18.46
C GLU A 855 -8.23 14.32 17.71
N PRO A 856 -7.90 15.57 17.36
CA PRO A 856 -8.78 16.42 16.55
C PRO A 856 -8.98 15.84 15.15
N THR A 857 -10.17 16.02 14.58
CA THR A 857 -10.56 15.37 13.30
C THR A 857 -9.87 15.94 12.06
N ASP A 858 -9.13 17.04 12.17
CA ASP A 858 -8.34 17.65 11.09
C ASP A 858 -6.83 17.31 11.18
N GLU A 859 -6.43 16.48 12.14
CA GLU A 859 -5.14 15.77 12.13
C GLU A 859 -5.06 14.87 10.87
N PRO A 860 -3.99 14.93 10.05
CA PRO A 860 -3.91 14.16 8.80
C PRO A 860 -3.83 12.63 8.97
N GLU A 861 -3.20 12.15 10.04
CA GLU A 861 -3.14 10.71 10.36
C GLU A 861 -3.58 10.46 11.81
N PRO A 862 -4.88 10.56 12.12
CA PRO A 862 -5.38 10.40 13.48
C PRO A 862 -5.40 8.92 13.84
N PHE A 863 -4.75 8.57 14.94
CA PHE A 863 -4.75 7.19 15.44
C PHE A 863 -6.06 6.87 16.17
N LEU A 864 -6.62 7.82 16.93
CA LEU A 864 -7.95 7.73 17.56
C LEU A 864 -8.76 9.01 17.35
N THR A 865 -9.82 8.93 16.55
CA THR A 865 -10.76 10.03 16.27
C THR A 865 -11.89 10.16 17.31
N GLU A 866 -11.96 9.25 18.29
CA GLU A 866 -13.06 9.18 19.25
C GLU A 866 -12.75 8.31 20.48
N ASP A 867 -13.67 8.27 21.45
CA ASP A 867 -13.60 7.45 22.65
C ASP A 867 -13.62 5.92 22.32
N PRO A 868 -12.58 5.16 22.71
CA PRO A 868 -12.50 3.71 22.43
C PRO A 868 -13.67 2.93 23.06
N ARG A 869 -14.24 3.42 24.17
CA ARG A 869 -15.38 2.80 24.85
C ARG A 869 -16.65 2.86 23.99
N GLN A 870 -16.78 3.87 23.15
CA GLN A 870 -17.91 4.03 22.23
C GLN A 870 -17.68 3.24 20.94
N ALA A 871 -16.48 3.34 20.36
CA ALA A 871 -16.10 2.59 19.17
C ALA A 871 -16.21 1.06 19.39
N TRP A 872 -15.67 0.55 20.51
CA TRP A 872 -15.77 -0.88 20.85
C TRP A 872 -17.22 -1.32 21.07
N ARG A 873 -17.99 -0.59 21.91
CA ARG A 873 -19.39 -0.92 22.23
C ARG A 873 -20.28 -1.06 20.99
N ARG A 874 -20.03 -0.28 19.92
CA ARG A 874 -20.83 -0.31 18.68
C ARG A 874 -20.26 -1.15 17.55
N GLY A 875 -19.14 -1.84 17.76
CA GLY A 875 -18.54 -2.71 16.74
C GLY A 875 -17.61 -2.03 15.73
N ALA A 876 -17.15 -0.80 16.00
CA ALA A 876 -16.28 -0.03 15.11
C ALA A 876 -14.80 -0.40 15.30
N TYR A 877 -14.45 -1.64 14.98
CA TYR A 877 -13.08 -2.18 15.05
C TYR A 877 -12.84 -3.28 13.99
N ALA A 878 -11.58 -3.62 13.75
CA ALA A 878 -11.16 -4.60 12.77
C ALA A 878 -11.67 -6.01 13.11
N SER A 879 -12.47 -6.60 12.21
CA SER A 879 -12.98 -7.96 12.32
C SER A 879 -11.88 -9.00 12.00
N VAL A 880 -10.98 -9.22 12.95
CA VAL A 880 -9.96 -10.29 12.93
C VAL A 880 -10.14 -11.23 14.13
N PRO A 881 -9.60 -12.47 14.10
CA PRO A 881 -9.60 -13.33 15.28
C PRO A 881 -8.76 -12.73 16.40
N TRP A 882 -9.24 -12.93 17.64
CA TRP A 882 -8.71 -12.26 18.83
C TRP A 882 -8.54 -13.26 19.98
N MET A 883 -7.40 -13.19 20.68
CA MET A 883 -7.19 -13.90 21.95
C MET A 883 -7.00 -12.87 23.07
N THR A 884 -7.55 -13.15 24.24
CA THR A 884 -7.39 -12.30 25.43
C THR A 884 -7.21 -13.13 26.70
N GLY A 885 -6.61 -12.54 27.72
CA GLY A 885 -6.43 -13.23 29.00
C GLY A 885 -5.78 -12.38 30.08
N SER A 886 -5.56 -13.01 31.23
CA SER A 886 -5.21 -12.36 32.50
C SER A 886 -4.49 -13.32 33.46
N ILE A 887 -3.85 -12.77 34.49
CA ILE A 887 -3.48 -13.54 35.69
C ILE A 887 -4.44 -13.21 36.84
N PRO A 888 -4.69 -14.15 37.80
CA PRO A 888 -5.62 -13.91 38.91
C PRO A 888 -5.27 -12.72 39.82
N THR A 889 -4.04 -12.24 39.78
CA THR A 889 -3.47 -11.20 40.65
C THR A 889 -2.86 -10.04 39.86
N ASP A 890 -3.39 -9.70 38.67
CA ASP A 890 -2.91 -8.55 37.87
C ASP A 890 -2.88 -7.22 38.66
N GLY A 891 -3.75 -7.06 39.66
CA GLY A 891 -3.76 -5.94 40.59
C GLY A 891 -2.53 -5.82 41.49
N SER A 892 -1.64 -6.83 41.49
CA SER A 892 -0.37 -6.82 42.24
C SER A 892 0.51 -5.61 41.90
N ILE A 893 0.42 -5.12 40.66
CA ILE A 893 1.20 -3.97 40.17
C ILE A 893 0.84 -2.67 40.92
N VAL A 894 -0.36 -2.62 41.50
CA VAL A 894 -0.85 -1.54 42.37
C VAL A 894 -0.60 -1.85 43.84
N THR A 895 -0.81 -3.09 44.30
CA THR A 895 -0.68 -3.41 45.73
C THR A 895 0.75 -3.59 46.19
N GLN A 896 1.64 -4.19 45.41
CA GLN A 896 3.05 -4.41 45.77
C GLN A 896 3.82 -3.09 45.92
N THR A 897 3.48 -2.06 45.13
CA THR A 897 4.11 -0.73 45.22
C THR A 897 3.70 0.05 46.48
N ILE A 898 2.54 -0.27 47.05
CA ILE A 898 2.05 0.27 48.32
C ILE A 898 2.59 -0.57 49.49
N TYR A 899 2.43 -1.89 49.46
CA TYR A 899 2.76 -2.81 50.58
C TYR A 899 4.27 -2.91 50.88
N ARG A 900 5.14 -2.62 49.89
CA ARG A 900 6.60 -2.50 50.12
C ARG A 900 6.98 -1.41 51.13
N ASN A 901 6.09 -0.46 51.43
CA ASN A 901 6.35 0.67 52.32
C ASN A 901 5.25 0.79 53.39
N SER A 902 5.57 0.48 54.64
CA SER A 902 4.60 0.54 55.74
C SER A 902 4.04 1.95 56.00
N SER A 903 4.75 3.01 55.57
CA SER A 903 4.23 4.38 55.64
C SER A 903 3.14 4.64 54.61
N LEU A 904 3.24 4.07 53.40
CA LEU A 904 2.17 4.15 52.39
C LEU A 904 0.94 3.34 52.84
N VAL A 905 1.14 2.18 53.47
CA VAL A 905 0.03 1.41 54.08
C VAL A 905 -0.66 2.20 55.21
N ALA A 906 0.09 2.94 56.02
CA ALA A 906 -0.49 3.78 57.09
C ALA A 906 -1.27 4.98 56.52
N ASP A 907 -0.69 5.69 55.54
CA ASP A 907 -1.30 6.85 54.88
C ASP A 907 -2.53 6.47 54.01
N LEU A 908 -2.48 5.31 53.35
CA LEU A 908 -3.63 4.77 52.63
C LEU A 908 -4.79 4.44 53.58
N ASN A 909 -4.54 4.04 54.83
CA ASN A 909 -5.62 3.87 55.81
C ASN A 909 -6.21 5.21 56.26
N SER A 910 -5.38 6.20 56.59
CA SER A 910 -5.85 7.50 57.10
C SER A 910 -6.59 8.31 56.04
N ARG A 911 -6.26 8.13 54.75
CA ARG A 911 -6.85 8.86 53.62
C ARG A 911 -7.58 7.97 52.61
N PHE A 912 -8.00 6.76 52.99
CA PHE A 912 -8.55 5.75 52.06
C PHE A 912 -9.65 6.28 51.14
N VAL A 913 -10.61 7.03 51.69
CA VAL A 913 -11.76 7.59 50.95
C VAL A 913 -11.33 8.67 49.94
N GLN A 914 -10.21 9.37 50.18
CA GLN A 914 -9.63 10.34 49.26
C GLN A 914 -8.77 9.66 48.18
N LEU A 915 -8.01 8.63 48.56
CA LEU A 915 -7.03 7.98 47.69
C LEU A 915 -7.62 6.89 46.79
N LEU A 916 -8.67 6.17 47.24
CA LEU A 916 -9.28 5.10 46.43
C LEU A 916 -9.84 5.62 45.07
N PRO A 917 -10.53 6.77 44.97
CA PRO A 917 -10.94 7.33 43.67
C PRO A 917 -9.77 7.63 42.73
N LEU A 918 -8.65 8.13 43.27
CA LEU A 918 -7.40 8.38 42.52
C LEU A 918 -6.76 7.08 42.02
N ILE A 919 -6.77 6.03 42.85
CA ILE A 919 -6.19 4.72 42.51
C ILE A 919 -7.08 3.97 41.49
N LEU A 920 -8.41 4.01 41.63
CA LEU A 920 -9.33 3.38 40.68
C LEU A 920 -9.58 4.21 39.40
N ARG A 921 -9.16 5.48 39.40
CA ARG A 921 -9.43 6.51 38.38
C ARG A 921 -10.94 6.62 38.08
N THR A 922 -11.76 6.67 39.14
CA THR A 922 -13.21 6.82 39.05
C THR A 922 -13.81 7.42 40.34
N PRO A 923 -14.89 8.23 40.28
CA PRO A 923 -15.56 8.73 41.48
C PRO A 923 -16.24 7.60 42.28
N ILE A 924 -15.98 7.52 43.59
CA ILE A 924 -16.59 6.53 44.49
C ILE A 924 -17.55 7.23 45.45
N THR A 925 -18.84 6.92 45.36
CA THR A 925 -19.87 7.37 46.33
C THR A 925 -19.80 6.55 47.63
N ARG A 926 -20.48 7.01 48.69
CA ARG A 926 -20.56 6.27 49.97
C ARG A 926 -21.14 4.87 49.80
N ASP A 927 -22.14 4.72 48.94
CA ASP A 927 -22.80 3.43 48.72
C ASP A 927 -21.91 2.49 47.89
N LYS A 928 -21.25 3.00 46.85
CA LYS A 928 -20.24 2.25 46.09
C LYS A 928 -19.06 1.83 46.99
N LEU A 929 -18.63 2.68 47.93
CA LEU A 929 -17.62 2.34 48.95
C LEU A 929 -18.07 1.23 49.91
N SER A 930 -19.32 1.28 50.39
CA SER A 930 -19.92 0.21 51.21
C SER A 930 -19.99 -1.12 50.45
N SER A 931 -20.39 -1.10 49.18
CA SER A 931 -20.43 -2.28 48.33
C SER A 931 -19.04 -2.89 48.09
N LEU A 932 -18.01 -2.06 47.88
CA LEU A 932 -16.61 -2.50 47.81
C LEU A 932 -16.16 -3.14 49.13
N ARG A 933 -16.53 -2.56 50.29
CA ARG A 933 -16.23 -3.17 51.59
C ARG A 933 -16.89 -4.53 51.75
N ASN A 934 -18.16 -4.64 51.39
CA ASN A 934 -18.95 -5.86 51.52
C ASN A 934 -18.52 -6.98 50.57
N ARG A 935 -17.93 -6.66 49.40
CA ARG A 935 -17.35 -7.67 48.49
C ARG A 935 -15.99 -8.17 48.99
N PHE A 936 -15.03 -7.26 49.21
CA PHE A 936 -13.61 -7.61 49.38
C PHE A 936 -13.12 -7.66 50.83
N PHE A 937 -13.56 -6.73 51.69
CA PHE A 937 -12.94 -6.47 52.99
C PHE A 937 -13.71 -7.08 54.18
N LYS A 938 -14.30 -8.27 53.97
CA LYS A 938 -15.21 -8.92 54.93
C LYS A 938 -14.53 -9.25 56.26
N ASN A 939 -13.25 -9.60 56.23
CA ASN A 939 -12.48 -10.00 57.42
C ASN A 939 -11.64 -8.85 58.00
N THR A 940 -11.59 -7.71 57.31
CA THR A 940 -10.78 -6.55 57.70
C THR A 940 -11.50 -5.67 58.73
N PRO A 941 -10.90 -5.42 59.92
CA PRO A 941 -11.54 -4.66 61.00
C PRO A 941 -12.11 -3.31 60.55
N LEU A 942 -13.31 -2.95 61.04
CA LEU A 942 -14.05 -1.76 60.61
C LEU A 942 -13.25 -0.43 60.72
N SER A 943 -12.31 -0.34 61.65
CA SER A 943 -11.42 0.80 61.86
C SER A 943 -10.27 0.93 60.85
N LYS A 944 -10.13 -0.02 59.92
CA LYS A 944 -9.09 -0.04 58.87
C LYS A 944 -9.67 -0.45 57.51
N TRP A 945 -8.86 -0.27 56.48
CA TRP A 945 -9.08 -0.76 55.12
C TRP A 945 -7.92 -1.63 54.63
N VAL A 946 -6.71 -1.39 55.14
CA VAL A 946 -5.48 -2.08 54.74
C VAL A 946 -4.73 -2.52 56.01
N THR A 947 -4.33 -3.78 56.08
CA THR A 947 -3.51 -4.35 57.15
C THR A 947 -2.23 -4.94 56.52
N LYS A 948 -1.35 -5.58 57.31
CA LYS A 948 -0.25 -6.37 56.71
C LYS A 948 -0.76 -7.66 56.05
N ASP A 949 -1.91 -8.13 56.51
CA ASP A 949 -2.37 -9.50 56.33
C ASP A 949 -3.53 -9.61 55.31
N ASN A 950 -4.13 -8.48 54.90
CA ASN A 950 -5.19 -8.42 53.90
C ASN A 950 -4.70 -8.05 52.48
N TYR A 951 -3.42 -8.30 52.17
CA TYR A 951 -2.83 -8.06 50.83
C TYR A 951 -3.67 -8.67 49.71
N ASP A 952 -4.17 -9.89 49.90
CA ASP A 952 -4.99 -10.57 48.90
C ASP A 952 -6.38 -9.90 48.72
N GLU A 953 -6.99 -9.35 49.79
CA GLU A 953 -8.30 -8.65 49.71
C GLU A 953 -8.18 -7.38 48.84
N LEU A 954 -7.12 -6.56 49.03
CA LEU A 954 -6.88 -5.40 48.17
C LEU A 954 -6.40 -5.80 46.76
N THR A 955 -5.60 -6.86 46.64
CA THR A 955 -5.08 -7.32 45.35
C THR A 955 -6.18 -7.88 44.47
N GLN A 956 -7.18 -8.59 45.03
CA GLN A 956 -8.36 -9.02 44.29
C GLN A 956 -9.18 -7.80 43.81
N LEU A 957 -9.43 -6.81 44.69
CA LEU A 957 -10.14 -5.58 44.31
C LEU A 957 -9.47 -4.90 43.11
N MET A 958 -8.15 -4.71 43.15
CA MET A 958 -7.40 -4.09 42.05
C MET A 958 -7.36 -4.96 40.79
N SER A 959 -7.26 -6.28 40.92
CA SER A 959 -7.27 -7.22 39.78
C SER A 959 -8.60 -7.19 39.05
N GLU A 960 -9.71 -7.20 39.79
CA GLU A 960 -11.03 -7.10 39.19
C GLU A 960 -11.26 -5.71 38.55
N ALA A 961 -10.90 -4.62 39.24
CA ALA A 961 -11.12 -3.25 38.77
C ALA A 961 -10.31 -2.86 37.52
N TRP A 962 -8.99 -3.07 37.56
CA TRP A 962 -8.07 -2.57 36.52
C TRP A 962 -7.98 -3.49 35.29
N PHE A 963 -8.29 -4.79 35.44
CA PHE A 963 -7.95 -5.81 34.43
C PHE A 963 -9.10 -6.77 34.09
N LEU A 964 -9.64 -7.53 35.06
CA LEU A 964 -10.63 -8.57 34.76
C LEU A 964 -11.97 -7.99 34.29
N TYR A 965 -12.50 -6.95 34.95
CA TYR A 965 -13.73 -6.29 34.51
C TYR A 965 -13.63 -5.70 33.08
N PRO A 966 -12.63 -4.86 32.74
CA PRO A 966 -12.51 -4.31 31.39
C PRO A 966 -12.21 -5.37 30.31
N MET A 967 -11.50 -6.46 30.65
CA MET A 967 -11.34 -7.62 29.77
C MET A 967 -12.68 -8.33 29.51
N VAL A 968 -13.41 -8.74 30.55
CA VAL A 968 -14.71 -9.44 30.44
C VAL A 968 -15.76 -8.55 29.77
N ARG A 969 -15.74 -7.24 30.04
CA ARG A 969 -16.53 -6.22 29.33
C ARG A 969 -16.20 -6.18 27.84
N SER A 970 -14.92 -6.19 27.47
CA SER A 970 -14.49 -6.21 26.07
C SER A 970 -15.00 -7.47 25.35
N VAL A 971 -14.82 -8.65 25.94
CA VAL A 971 -15.29 -9.94 25.41
C VAL A 971 -16.81 -9.92 25.23
N LYS A 972 -17.57 -9.58 26.27
CA LYS A 972 -19.04 -9.53 26.20
C LYS A 972 -19.55 -8.57 25.13
N GLN A 973 -18.98 -7.36 25.04
CA GLN A 973 -19.38 -6.38 24.02
C GLN A 973 -19.07 -6.88 22.60
N HIS A 974 -17.91 -7.51 22.38
CA HIS A 974 -17.54 -8.10 21.10
C HIS A 974 -18.49 -9.24 20.69
N LEU A 975 -18.81 -10.14 21.62
CA LEU A 975 -19.72 -11.27 21.38
C LEU A 975 -21.17 -10.85 21.12
N THR A 976 -21.60 -9.69 21.64
CA THR A 976 -22.94 -9.13 21.34
C THR A 976 -23.02 -8.34 20.02
N ASN A 977 -21.91 -8.19 19.28
CA ASN A 977 -21.88 -7.49 18.00
C ASN A 977 -22.58 -8.32 16.89
N ARG A 978 -22.99 -7.67 15.78
CA ARG A 978 -23.71 -8.33 14.67
C ARG A 978 -22.87 -9.31 13.85
N LYS A 979 -21.54 -9.23 13.94
CA LYS A 979 -20.56 -10.10 13.25
C LYS A 979 -19.33 -10.31 14.16
N PRO A 980 -19.44 -11.11 15.24
CA PRO A 980 -18.29 -11.42 16.08
C PRO A 980 -17.30 -12.31 15.32
N THR A 981 -16.01 -12.10 15.54
CA THR A 981 -14.94 -12.99 15.06
C THR A 981 -14.52 -14.00 16.13
N PRO A 982 -13.89 -15.13 15.75
CA PRO A 982 -13.41 -16.13 16.70
C PRO A 982 -12.59 -15.49 17.82
N THR A 983 -13.03 -15.72 19.05
CA THR A 983 -12.46 -15.13 20.26
C THR A 983 -12.04 -16.23 21.21
N SER A 984 -10.78 -16.21 21.66
CA SER A 984 -10.25 -17.17 22.64
C SER A 984 -9.92 -16.49 23.96
N VAL A 985 -10.16 -17.16 25.08
CA VAL A 985 -9.91 -16.63 26.43
C VAL A 985 -8.96 -17.54 27.20
N TYR A 986 -7.96 -16.97 27.87
CA TYR A 986 -7.06 -17.70 28.77
C TYR A 986 -7.01 -17.12 30.18
N GLN A 987 -6.57 -17.95 31.14
CA GLN A 987 -6.13 -17.49 32.45
C GLN A 987 -4.81 -18.19 32.83
N PHE A 988 -3.75 -17.41 33.01
CA PHE A 988 -2.44 -17.92 33.38
C PHE A 988 -2.32 -17.96 34.91
N ARG A 989 -2.11 -19.16 35.48
CA ARG A 989 -2.02 -19.38 36.93
C ARG A 989 -0.79 -20.18 37.35
N PHE A 990 0.17 -20.39 36.46
CA PHE A 990 1.38 -21.18 36.75
C PHE A 990 2.41 -20.34 37.52
N ARG A 991 2.80 -20.80 38.71
CA ARG A 991 3.81 -20.19 39.57
C ARG A 991 5.14 -20.96 39.49
N GLY A 992 6.15 -20.34 38.89
CA GLY A 992 7.54 -20.82 38.93
C GLY A 992 8.37 -20.19 40.05
N ARG A 993 9.69 -20.42 40.00
CA ARG A 993 10.67 -19.92 40.99
C ARG A 993 10.97 -18.41 40.91
N TYR A 994 10.65 -17.75 39.81
CA TYR A 994 10.96 -16.33 39.58
C TYR A 994 9.69 -15.51 39.36
N SER A 995 9.70 -14.27 39.84
CA SER A 995 8.61 -13.30 39.75
C SER A 995 9.14 -11.88 39.76
N PHE A 996 8.50 -10.98 39.02
CA PHE A 996 8.74 -9.54 39.07
C PHE A 996 8.44 -8.92 40.43
N SER A 997 7.71 -9.61 41.33
CA SER A 997 7.48 -9.15 42.70
C SER A 997 8.77 -8.82 43.46
N LYS A 998 9.86 -9.54 43.20
CA LYS A 998 11.16 -9.24 43.82
C LYS A 998 11.73 -7.89 43.35
N LEU A 999 11.51 -7.53 42.09
CA LEU A 999 11.96 -6.26 41.50
C LEU A 999 11.10 -5.08 41.97
N PHE A 1000 9.77 -5.24 42.05
CA PHE A 1000 8.87 -4.16 42.49
C PHE A 1000 8.93 -3.86 43.99
N THR A 1001 9.17 -4.90 44.82
CA THR A 1001 9.19 -4.77 46.29
C THR A 1001 10.58 -4.67 46.89
N GLY A 1002 11.62 -5.19 46.23
CA GLY A 1002 12.95 -5.38 46.82
C GLY A 1002 13.02 -6.51 47.86
N THR A 1003 12.00 -7.36 47.96
CA THR A 1003 11.89 -8.41 49.00
C THR A 1003 11.67 -9.81 48.40
N ASP A 1004 12.03 -10.84 49.17
CA ASP A 1004 11.72 -12.24 48.89
C ASP A 1004 10.39 -12.71 49.53
N LEU A 1005 9.47 -11.77 49.82
CA LEU A 1005 8.16 -12.10 50.37
C LEU A 1005 7.25 -12.77 49.32
N PRO A 1006 6.47 -13.81 49.67
CA PRO A 1006 5.83 -14.70 48.71
C PRO A 1006 4.48 -14.18 48.17
N TYR A 1007 4.43 -12.95 47.64
CA TYR A 1007 3.26 -12.20 47.15
C TYR A 1007 2.43 -12.81 45.98
N GLY A 1008 2.50 -14.12 45.77
CA GLY A 1008 1.76 -14.83 44.72
C GLY A 1008 2.42 -14.72 43.34
N LEU A 1009 1.59 -14.57 42.30
CA LEU A 1009 2.00 -14.14 40.96
C LEU A 1009 1.93 -12.61 40.90
N SER A 1010 2.88 -11.99 40.19
CA SER A 1010 2.82 -10.57 39.85
C SER A 1010 2.46 -10.37 38.37
N HIS A 1011 1.72 -9.29 38.07
CA HIS A 1011 1.16 -8.94 36.76
C HIS A 1011 1.96 -9.42 35.52
N PRO A 1012 3.22 -8.99 35.27
CA PRO A 1012 3.99 -9.40 34.09
C PRO A 1012 4.63 -10.80 34.17
N ASP A 1013 4.38 -11.63 35.19
CA ASP A 1013 5.08 -12.92 35.38
C ASP A 1013 4.87 -13.90 34.21
N GLU A 1014 3.76 -13.81 33.47
CA GLU A 1014 3.54 -14.63 32.27
C GLU A 1014 4.51 -14.31 31.10
N MET A 1015 5.14 -13.12 31.10
CA MET A 1015 6.22 -12.76 30.18
C MET A 1015 7.49 -13.57 30.39
N ILE A 1016 7.75 -14.00 31.64
CA ILE A 1016 8.94 -14.79 32.02
C ILE A 1016 8.96 -16.14 31.28
N TYR A 1017 7.82 -16.60 30.76
CA TYR A 1017 7.68 -17.87 30.05
C TYR A 1017 7.66 -17.72 28.52
N LEU A 1018 7.22 -16.59 27.96
CA LEU A 1018 7.34 -16.32 26.50
C LEU A 1018 8.77 -15.93 26.10
N PHE A 1019 9.34 -14.93 26.77
CA PHE A 1019 10.66 -14.38 26.42
C PHE A 1019 11.72 -14.85 27.40
N ARG A 1020 12.95 -15.01 26.91
CA ARG A 1020 14.13 -15.06 27.78
C ARG A 1020 14.49 -13.62 28.19
N MET A 1021 14.69 -13.42 29.49
CA MET A 1021 14.84 -12.10 30.10
C MET A 1021 16.14 -12.06 30.92
N ALA A 1022 17.28 -12.31 30.24
CA ALA A 1022 18.57 -12.56 30.87
C ALA A 1022 19.09 -11.39 31.74
N LEU A 1023 18.59 -10.17 31.52
CA LEU A 1023 18.86 -9.02 32.40
C LEU A 1023 18.26 -9.15 33.81
N PHE A 1024 17.19 -9.94 33.97
CA PHE A 1024 16.39 -10.03 35.20
C PHE A 1024 16.40 -11.42 35.83
N PHE A 1025 16.36 -12.48 35.01
CA PHE A 1025 16.20 -13.86 35.48
C PHE A 1025 17.10 -14.82 34.68
N PRO A 1026 17.69 -15.85 35.33
CA PRO A 1026 18.41 -16.90 34.61
C PRO A 1026 17.45 -17.79 33.81
N ASP A 1027 17.96 -18.47 32.79
CA ASP A 1027 17.15 -19.38 31.97
C ASP A 1027 16.84 -20.70 32.69
N PHE A 1028 15.82 -21.42 32.22
CA PHE A 1028 15.28 -22.58 32.94
C PHE A 1028 16.01 -23.89 32.60
N PRO A 1029 16.41 -24.72 33.60
CA PRO A 1029 16.99 -26.03 33.34
C PRO A 1029 16.05 -26.94 32.54
N PRO A 1030 16.55 -27.73 31.56
CA PRO A 1030 15.76 -28.74 30.87
C PRO A 1030 15.06 -29.69 31.85
N GLY A 1031 13.78 -30.02 31.57
CA GLY A 1031 12.95 -30.86 32.45
C GLY A 1031 12.44 -30.19 33.73
N SER A 1032 12.72 -28.90 33.96
CA SER A 1032 12.08 -28.16 35.07
C SER A 1032 10.62 -27.77 34.74
N PRO A 1033 9.76 -27.59 35.77
CA PRO A 1033 8.38 -27.12 35.59
C PRO A 1033 8.25 -25.88 34.72
N GLU A 1034 9.15 -24.93 34.88
CA GLU A 1034 9.16 -23.69 34.10
C GLU A 1034 9.55 -23.92 32.63
N ALA A 1035 10.44 -24.89 32.35
CA ALA A 1035 10.79 -25.25 30.98
C ALA A 1035 9.60 -25.93 30.24
N GLU A 1036 8.82 -26.76 30.93
CA GLU A 1036 7.56 -27.30 30.38
C GLU A 1036 6.53 -26.18 30.15
N MET A 1037 6.38 -25.25 31.10
CA MET A 1037 5.48 -24.10 30.97
C MET A 1037 5.85 -23.26 29.75
N CYS A 1038 7.14 -22.94 29.56
CA CYS A 1038 7.64 -22.26 28.36
C CYS A 1038 7.23 -22.96 27.06
N GLN A 1039 7.39 -24.28 26.97
CA GLN A 1039 7.02 -25.05 25.78
C GLN A 1039 5.51 -24.99 25.50
N ARG A 1040 4.67 -25.19 26.52
CA ARG A 1040 3.20 -25.12 26.38
C ARG A 1040 2.72 -23.72 26.02
N TRP A 1041 3.28 -22.69 26.67
CA TRP A 1041 2.89 -21.30 26.49
C TRP A 1041 3.27 -20.76 25.11
N VAL A 1042 4.51 -21.01 24.67
CA VAL A 1042 4.96 -20.62 23.33
C VAL A 1042 4.21 -21.38 22.23
N LYS A 1043 3.88 -22.67 22.43
CA LYS A 1043 3.04 -23.44 21.51
C LYS A 1043 1.66 -22.82 21.32
N PHE A 1044 0.99 -22.42 22.40
CA PHE A 1044 -0.35 -21.80 22.35
C PHE A 1044 -0.37 -20.53 21.47
N PHE A 1045 0.64 -19.66 21.59
CA PHE A 1045 0.79 -18.46 20.77
C PHE A 1045 1.09 -18.78 19.30
N ILE A 1046 1.92 -19.80 19.03
CA ILE A 1046 2.27 -20.22 17.67
C ILE A 1046 1.06 -20.85 16.97
N ASP A 1047 0.27 -21.67 17.66
CA ASP A 1047 -0.88 -22.34 17.04
C ASP A 1047 -1.96 -21.33 16.66
N PHE A 1048 -2.30 -20.38 17.54
CA PHE A 1048 -3.19 -19.26 17.20
C PHE A 1048 -2.70 -18.45 15.99
N ALA A 1049 -1.39 -18.17 15.89
CA ALA A 1049 -0.81 -17.43 14.77
C ALA A 1049 -0.69 -18.25 13.46
N THR A 1050 -0.70 -19.58 13.53
CA THR A 1050 -0.48 -20.46 12.35
C THR A 1050 -1.78 -21.07 11.80
N GLN A 1051 -2.73 -21.45 12.66
CA GLN A 1051 -3.96 -22.16 12.27
C GLN A 1051 -4.99 -21.25 11.61
N GLU A 1052 -5.70 -21.76 10.59
CA GLU A 1052 -6.69 -21.00 9.82
C GLU A 1052 -8.10 -21.03 10.43
N GLN A 1053 -8.44 -22.12 11.14
CA GLN A 1053 -9.56 -22.19 12.08
C GLN A 1053 -9.00 -22.26 13.51
N ILE A 1054 -9.64 -21.56 14.45
CA ILE A 1054 -9.26 -21.55 15.89
C ILE A 1054 -10.21 -22.49 16.66
N GLU A 1055 -10.56 -23.60 16.04
CA GLU A 1055 -11.54 -24.54 16.60
C GLU A 1055 -10.85 -25.51 17.56
N HIS A 1056 -11.22 -25.39 18.84
CA HIS A 1056 -11.52 -26.46 19.81
C HIS A 1056 -11.01 -26.21 21.25
N GLU A 1057 -10.14 -25.23 21.52
CA GLU A 1057 -9.67 -24.96 22.88
C GLU A 1057 -9.90 -23.49 23.30
N GLY A 1058 -10.72 -23.30 24.34
CA GLY A 1058 -10.92 -22.02 25.02
C GLY A 1058 -11.55 -20.93 24.17
N THR A 1059 -12.48 -21.30 23.29
CA THR A 1059 -13.19 -20.39 22.40
C THR A 1059 -14.50 -19.90 23.01
N CYS A 1060 -14.92 -18.70 22.60
CA CYS A 1060 -16.25 -18.18 22.85
C CYS A 1060 -17.17 -18.41 21.65
N HIS A 1061 -18.29 -19.08 21.89
CA HIS A 1061 -19.34 -19.37 20.91
C HIS A 1061 -20.65 -18.71 21.35
N GLY A 1062 -21.10 -17.71 20.59
CA GLY A 1062 -22.30 -16.94 20.94
C GLY A 1062 -22.11 -16.14 22.24
N ARG A 1063 -22.68 -16.60 23.34
CA ARG A 1063 -22.51 -16.00 24.69
C ARG A 1063 -21.73 -16.88 25.67
N GLU A 1064 -21.43 -18.12 25.28
CA GLU A 1064 -20.71 -19.07 26.11
C GLU A 1064 -19.21 -19.00 25.77
N CYS A 1065 -18.36 -19.20 26.77
CA CYS A 1065 -16.90 -19.21 26.61
C CYS A 1065 -16.31 -20.35 27.43
N GLU A 1066 -15.30 -21.00 26.89
CA GLU A 1066 -14.34 -21.78 27.67
C GLU A 1066 -13.06 -20.97 27.88
N ILE A 1067 -12.41 -21.12 29.03
CA ILE A 1067 -11.17 -20.44 29.38
C ILE A 1067 -10.03 -21.45 29.46
N VAL A 1068 -8.97 -21.28 28.63
CA VAL A 1068 -7.74 -22.09 28.75
C VAL A 1068 -6.98 -21.68 30.00
N THR A 1069 -6.96 -22.55 31.00
CA THR A 1069 -6.36 -22.29 32.32
C THR A 1069 -5.09 -23.10 32.50
N PHE A 1070 -3.96 -22.41 32.74
CA PHE A 1070 -2.64 -23.04 32.96
C PHE A 1070 -2.27 -23.02 34.44
N THR A 1071 -2.00 -24.18 35.05
CA THR A 1071 -1.75 -24.33 36.50
C THR A 1071 -0.58 -25.27 36.80
N ASN A 1072 0.06 -25.10 37.96
CA ASN A 1072 0.93 -26.12 38.53
C ASN A 1072 0.15 -27.41 38.86
N THR A 1073 0.85 -28.54 38.91
CA THR A 1073 0.34 -29.79 39.49
C THR A 1073 1.29 -30.36 40.54
N ASN A 1074 0.77 -31.28 41.36
CA ASN A 1074 1.58 -32.07 42.31
C ASN A 1074 2.26 -33.28 41.65
N ASN A 1075 2.14 -33.47 40.33
CA ASN A 1075 2.74 -34.59 39.60
C ASN A 1075 4.09 -34.17 39.01
N THR A 1076 5.17 -34.80 39.48
CA THR A 1076 6.55 -34.52 39.06
C THR A 1076 6.84 -34.83 37.58
N TYR A 1077 6.01 -35.64 36.92
CA TYR A 1077 6.12 -35.96 35.48
C TYR A 1077 5.27 -35.05 34.58
N PHE A 1078 4.29 -34.35 35.15
CA PHE A 1078 3.42 -33.40 34.45
C PHE A 1078 3.17 -32.16 35.32
N PRO A 1079 4.23 -31.41 35.71
CA PRO A 1079 4.11 -30.26 36.62
C PRO A 1079 3.27 -29.10 36.08
N VAL A 1080 2.89 -29.09 34.80
CA VAL A 1080 1.94 -28.13 34.21
C VAL A 1080 0.67 -28.83 33.73
N SER A 1081 -0.49 -28.35 34.19
CA SER A 1081 -1.81 -28.74 33.66
C SER A 1081 -2.43 -27.58 32.90
N MET A 1082 -2.91 -27.90 31.68
CA MET A 1082 -3.82 -27.08 30.89
C MET A 1082 -5.23 -27.65 31.05
N LYS A 1083 -6.24 -26.81 31.29
CA LYS A 1083 -7.64 -27.20 31.46
C LYS A 1083 -8.57 -26.18 30.83
N LEU A 1084 -9.71 -26.63 30.32
CA LEU A 1084 -10.83 -25.74 29.99
C LEU A 1084 -11.69 -25.52 31.24
N VAL A 1085 -12.10 -24.27 31.46
CA VAL A 1085 -13.01 -23.85 32.53
C VAL A 1085 -14.19 -23.11 31.89
N PRO A 1086 -15.45 -23.52 32.12
CA PRO A 1086 -16.60 -22.91 31.47
C PRO A 1086 -17.02 -21.59 32.13
N GLY A 1087 -17.42 -20.62 31.31
CA GLY A 1087 -18.04 -19.36 31.71
C GLY A 1087 -17.08 -18.22 32.01
N LEU A 1088 -17.61 -17.00 31.96
CA LEU A 1088 -17.00 -15.79 32.50
C LEU A 1088 -17.64 -15.48 33.87
N ASP A 1089 -16.94 -14.77 34.75
CA ASP A 1089 -17.48 -14.41 36.07
C ASP A 1089 -18.59 -13.35 35.95
N GLU A 1090 -19.84 -13.81 35.98
CA GLU A 1090 -21.05 -12.97 35.92
C GLU A 1090 -21.26 -12.13 37.18
N ASP A 1091 -20.87 -12.61 38.36
CA ASP A 1091 -21.04 -11.90 39.63
C ASP A 1091 -20.06 -10.73 39.73
N MET A 1092 -18.79 -10.96 39.36
CA MET A 1092 -17.78 -9.91 39.20
C MET A 1092 -18.22 -8.89 38.15
N TYR A 1093 -18.63 -9.35 36.97
CA TYR A 1093 -19.05 -8.46 35.89
C TYR A 1093 -20.24 -7.58 36.30
N SER A 1094 -21.26 -8.18 36.93
CA SER A 1094 -22.46 -7.47 37.37
C SER A 1094 -22.17 -6.48 38.50
N PHE A 1095 -21.33 -6.87 39.47
CA PHE A 1095 -20.88 -5.99 40.55
C PHE A 1095 -20.15 -4.75 40.01
N TRP A 1096 -19.11 -4.94 39.19
CA TRP A 1096 -18.32 -3.83 38.68
C TRP A 1096 -19.08 -2.99 37.64
N ARG A 1097 -20.08 -3.57 36.96
CA ARG A 1097 -21.01 -2.81 36.15
C ARG A 1097 -21.79 -1.78 36.99
N GLY A 1098 -22.29 -2.14 38.18
CA GLY A 1098 -22.91 -1.16 39.09
C GLY A 1098 -21.92 -0.08 39.57
N ILE A 1099 -20.67 -0.47 39.86
CA ILE A 1099 -19.62 0.50 40.23
C ILE A 1099 -19.37 1.51 39.09
N TYR A 1100 -19.22 1.06 37.84
CA TYR A 1100 -18.76 1.88 36.71
C TYR A 1100 -19.85 2.44 35.77
N GLU A 1101 -21.06 1.87 35.72
CA GLU A 1101 -22.13 2.29 34.79
C GLU A 1101 -23.36 2.92 35.47
N ASP A 1102 -23.57 2.74 36.79
CA ASP A 1102 -24.66 3.43 37.50
C ASP A 1102 -24.34 4.94 37.59
N GLY A 1103 -24.98 5.73 36.71
CA GLY A 1103 -24.78 7.17 36.56
C GLY A 1103 -24.96 7.73 35.14
N ILE A 1104 -25.36 6.91 34.16
CA ILE A 1104 -25.63 7.28 32.74
C ILE A 1104 -27.08 6.92 32.40
#